data_AF-L1J7Q0-F1
#
_entry.id   AF-L1J7Q0-F1
#
_cell.length_a   1.000
_cell.length_b   1.000
_cell.length_c   1.000
_cell.angle_alpha   90.00
_cell.angle_beta   90.00
_cell.angle_gamma   90.00
#
_symmetry.space_group_name_H-M   'P 1'
#
loop_
_entity.id
_entity.type
_entity.pdbx_description
1 polymer ?
#
loop_
_entity_poly.entity_id
_entity_poly.type
_entity_poly.pdbx_seq_one_letter_code
_entity_poly.pdbx_strand_id
1 'polypeptide(L)'
;MSLFRAREWWSARSEGEGEEVSGSLLIANVDNSPEEEDKLVVGGLSGVLRIYRPAGRGYKPADLMLEAQLGAPILQVEAGRFSQHSPKEIALAVLFPKALAVFCVSTTVVQGEATDDSFINLSLLYKHELKRSAFNFTYGSFGGTKDKDIIAVQSLDGELLFIEHEQVTFSKFLPNFLVPGPMCYLPQPFDAIVTVNSQFECQCFKYSTLSSSSGGNIASEDDREKENRRARTEWTTCLGESAIQVQCFKPPGYLTSEKYEIVILGERSAFWLTGSGSIRASKEMEQPITCMYSYVVQAQEKAVNFLFGTISGQLLVYNYDLKLLWAALLDFPPISVGILSAGGVRGLVGTLGENGDVMLSYMGTEPPSQNIQVTVKLFVSYTGQDSLENIKLTVKVPEPFTCNIENKEIPFLEGGSGTPRTISLVFGVSSPSLPTGTEVSVVAAYQSKSGDPRIVSSSFALPLALCGRGIPPVKDGAYKITLDINQEPPSLLALFEDIPFQGGSTLPNVFSFLYHDGTQTTIIVAKNTNRFRIQSAAFASLALLSSELARRLKLHFANAEDEFMIGFNDDLGEQLNIYSTVIDSHFDARKALKSLHDELEIFAKEFRTIQKRLLVRYKDRNASSLMGMDKLLSMSYDRIVSCAEKGEKMQQELKSRANQLSNATRLMLLLLRFKFQLDDDGFNILEDHWSPRVVDCETQYGWEEATELSLGLLLKTALSKSGQREATLPQEPPKAAGDTSKLKKLMVQVCERLAAQQA
;
A
#
# COMPACT_ATOMS: atom_id res chain seq x y z
N MET A 1 -4.23 -6.18 10.87
CA MET A 1 -3.50 -5.37 9.84
C MET A 1 -4.44 -4.29 9.34
N SER A 2 -4.23 -3.00 9.64
CA SER A 2 -5.21 -1.99 9.22
C SER A 2 -4.69 -0.56 9.02
N LEU A 3 -3.43 -0.23 9.32
CA LEU A 3 -2.94 1.14 9.16
C LEU A 3 -3.18 1.69 7.74
N PHE A 4 -3.77 2.88 7.64
CA PHE A 4 -4.15 3.56 6.39
C PHE A 4 -5.16 2.81 5.52
N ARG A 5 -5.97 1.93 6.10
CA ARG A 5 -7.16 1.36 5.44
C ARG A 5 -8.42 1.76 6.19
N ALA A 6 -9.47 2.12 5.46
CA ALA A 6 -10.81 2.21 6.00
C ALA A 6 -11.29 0.77 6.27
N ARG A 7 -11.70 0.50 7.50
CA ARG A 7 -12.16 -0.84 7.91
C ARG A 7 -13.67 -0.83 7.89
N GLU A 8 -14.22 -1.80 7.19
CA GLU A 8 -15.66 -2.05 7.17
C GLU A 8 -16.19 -2.27 8.58
N TRP A 9 -17.24 -1.53 8.92
CA TRP A 9 -18.06 -1.74 10.12
C TRP A 9 -19.39 -2.39 9.75
N TRP A 10 -20.00 -1.93 8.66
CA TRP A 10 -21.24 -2.44 8.10
C TRP A 10 -21.23 -2.16 6.59
N SER A 11 -21.75 -3.05 5.77
CA SER A 11 -21.94 -2.81 4.34
C SER A 11 -23.20 -3.49 3.83
N ALA A 12 -23.94 -2.80 2.96
CA ALA A 12 -25.06 -3.36 2.22
C ALA A 12 -24.75 -3.24 0.73
N ARG A 13 -24.90 -4.34 0.00
CA ARG A 13 -24.77 -4.38 -1.45
C ARG A 13 -26.16 -4.46 -2.06
N SER A 14 -26.38 -3.77 -3.17
CA SER A 14 -27.62 -3.98 -3.92
C SER A 14 -27.60 -5.38 -4.53
N GLU A 15 -28.69 -6.13 -4.37
CA GLU A 15 -28.82 -7.51 -4.86
C GLU A 15 -29.06 -7.59 -6.39
N GLY A 16 -29.18 -6.45 -7.09
CA GLY A 16 -29.38 -6.39 -8.54
C GLY A 16 -28.08 -6.16 -9.32
N GLU A 17 -27.83 -6.95 -10.38
CA GLU A 17 -26.79 -6.65 -11.36
C GLU A 17 -27.09 -5.30 -12.05
N GLY A 18 -26.25 -4.28 -11.80
CA GLY A 18 -26.26 -3.01 -12.56
C GLY A 18 -27.19 -1.91 -12.05
N GLU A 19 -27.48 -1.83 -10.75
CA GLU A 19 -28.20 -0.67 -10.19
C GLU A 19 -27.28 0.57 -10.14
N GLU A 20 -27.42 1.45 -11.12
CA GLU A 20 -26.71 2.73 -11.15
C GLU A 20 -27.31 3.73 -10.13
N VAL A 21 -26.45 4.48 -9.46
CA VAL A 21 -26.85 5.49 -8.46
C VAL A 21 -26.29 6.87 -8.81
N SER A 22 -27.12 7.91 -8.66
CA SER A 22 -26.81 9.31 -8.98
C SER A 22 -26.01 10.06 -7.90
N GLY A 23 -25.50 9.38 -6.87
CA GLY A 23 -24.89 10.00 -5.69
C GLY A 23 -25.90 10.44 -4.61
N SER A 24 -27.16 9.99 -4.71
CA SER A 24 -28.26 10.28 -3.77
C SER A 24 -28.10 9.55 -2.42
N LEU A 25 -27.06 9.89 -1.66
CA LEU A 25 -26.85 9.45 -0.28
C LEU A 25 -27.24 10.58 0.67
N LEU A 26 -28.20 10.31 1.56
CA LEU A 26 -28.62 11.23 2.62
C LEU A 26 -28.45 10.55 3.98
N ILE A 27 -27.94 11.31 4.95
CA ILE A 27 -27.81 10.91 6.34
C ILE A 27 -28.60 11.90 7.19
N ALA A 28 -29.73 11.48 7.74
CA ALA A 28 -30.60 12.31 8.56
C ALA A 28 -31.58 11.48 9.41
N ASN A 29 -32.10 12.07 10.50
CA ASN A 29 -33.19 11.52 11.29
C ASN A 29 -34.56 11.64 10.59
N VAL A 30 -34.74 10.93 9.48
CA VAL A 30 -35.90 11.05 8.58
C VAL A 30 -37.23 10.57 9.17
N ASP A 31 -37.19 9.65 10.15
CA ASP A 31 -38.37 9.12 10.86
C ASP A 31 -38.73 9.96 12.10
N ASN A 32 -38.01 11.07 12.34
CA ASN A 32 -38.20 11.94 13.50
C ASN A 32 -38.14 11.20 14.84
N SER A 33 -37.29 10.18 14.94
CA SER A 33 -37.11 9.41 16.19
C SER A 33 -36.72 10.33 17.35
N PRO A 34 -37.30 10.14 18.56
CA PRO A 34 -36.94 10.91 19.74
C PRO A 34 -35.50 10.66 20.22
N GLU A 35 -34.86 9.58 19.76
CA GLU A 35 -33.47 9.25 20.06
C GLU A 35 -32.48 10.08 19.20
N GLU A 36 -32.99 10.87 18.25
CA GLU A 36 -32.19 11.70 17.33
C GLU A 36 -31.15 10.91 16.51
N GLU A 37 -31.40 9.62 16.27
CA GLU A 37 -30.51 8.78 15.48
C GLU A 37 -30.62 9.08 13.99
N ASP A 38 -29.50 9.19 13.28
CA ASP A 38 -29.50 9.33 11.83
C ASP A 38 -29.73 7.99 11.13
N LYS A 39 -30.43 8.04 10.00
CA LYS A 39 -30.66 6.89 9.11
C LYS A 39 -29.98 7.16 7.77
N LEU A 40 -29.59 6.08 7.11
CA LEU A 40 -28.95 6.15 5.82
C LEU A 40 -30.01 5.95 4.73
N VAL A 41 -30.20 6.96 3.89
CA VAL A 41 -31.18 6.95 2.80
C VAL A 41 -30.45 6.95 1.46
N VAL A 42 -30.81 6.01 0.59
CA VAL A 42 -30.23 5.88 -0.75
C VAL A 42 -31.33 5.83 -1.80
N GLY A 43 -31.23 6.71 -2.79
CA GLY A 43 -32.10 6.70 -3.96
C GLY A 43 -31.38 6.15 -5.19
N GLY A 44 -31.93 5.12 -5.83
CA GLY A 44 -31.40 4.56 -7.08
C GLY A 44 -32.00 5.19 -8.34
N LEU A 45 -31.28 5.12 -9.46
CA LEU A 45 -31.80 5.54 -10.78
C LEU A 45 -32.87 4.57 -11.32
N SER A 46 -32.97 3.37 -10.75
CA SER A 46 -34.06 2.41 -10.91
C SER A 46 -35.41 2.89 -10.36
N GLY A 47 -35.39 3.94 -9.52
CA GLY A 47 -36.54 4.43 -8.77
C GLY A 47 -36.80 3.70 -7.45
N VAL A 48 -35.86 2.87 -6.99
CA VAL A 48 -35.91 2.25 -5.66
C VAL A 48 -35.34 3.21 -4.62
N LEU A 49 -36.11 3.49 -3.57
CA LEU A 49 -35.67 4.24 -2.38
C LEU A 49 -35.45 3.26 -1.22
N ARG A 50 -34.28 3.29 -0.60
CA ARG A 50 -33.93 2.45 0.55
C ARG A 50 -33.59 3.30 1.77
N ILE A 51 -34.08 2.90 2.94
CA ILE A 51 -33.75 3.49 4.23
C ILE A 51 -33.15 2.39 5.10
N TYR A 52 -31.96 2.65 5.64
CA TYR A 52 -31.24 1.72 6.51
C TYR A 52 -31.04 2.32 7.91
N ARG A 53 -31.18 1.48 8.94
CA ARG A 53 -30.75 1.75 10.33
C ARG A 53 -29.76 0.68 10.78
N PRO A 54 -28.46 0.90 10.57
CA PRO A 54 -27.43 -0.04 11.00
C PRO A 54 -27.31 -0.06 12.54
N ALA A 55 -27.77 -1.13 13.17
CA ALA A 55 -27.75 -1.24 14.64
C ALA A 55 -26.46 -1.88 15.20
N GLY A 56 -25.69 -2.59 14.36
CA GLY A 56 -24.46 -3.28 14.78
C GLY A 56 -23.54 -3.62 13.61
N ARG A 57 -22.47 -4.36 13.91
CA ARG A 57 -21.50 -4.77 12.89
C ARG A 57 -22.07 -5.82 11.94
N GLY A 58 -21.79 -5.64 10.66
CA GLY A 58 -22.24 -6.51 9.58
C GLY A 58 -23.74 -6.35 9.27
N TYR A 59 -24.10 -6.57 8.01
CA TYR A 59 -25.48 -6.41 7.56
C TYR A 59 -26.41 -7.48 8.13
N LYS A 60 -27.58 -7.02 8.57
CA LYS A 60 -28.72 -7.87 8.93
C LYS A 60 -29.93 -7.43 8.11
N PRO A 61 -30.82 -8.35 7.70
CA PRO A 61 -32.04 -7.98 6.98
C PRO A 61 -32.91 -6.95 7.72
N ALA A 62 -32.90 -6.97 9.06
CA ALA A 62 -33.61 -6.00 9.89
C ALA A 62 -33.03 -4.57 9.84
N ASP A 63 -31.80 -4.39 9.33
CA ASP A 63 -31.21 -3.06 9.15
C ASP A 63 -31.87 -2.30 7.98
N LEU A 64 -32.49 -3.00 7.02
CA LEU A 64 -33.30 -2.40 5.96
C LEU A 64 -34.69 -2.08 6.52
N MET A 65 -34.91 -0.80 6.77
CA MET A 65 -36.14 -0.29 7.36
C MET A 65 -37.28 -0.14 6.34
N LEU A 66 -36.94 0.30 5.13
CA LEU A 66 -37.89 0.55 4.06
C LEU A 66 -37.20 0.31 2.72
N GLU A 67 -37.89 -0.39 1.83
CA GLU A 67 -37.61 -0.41 0.40
C GLU A 67 -38.89 -0.06 -0.35
N ALA A 68 -38.87 1.02 -1.12
CA ALA A 68 -40.05 1.53 -1.83
C ALA A 68 -39.73 1.82 -3.30
N GLN A 69 -40.52 1.25 -4.21
CA GLN A 69 -40.45 1.54 -5.64
C GLN A 69 -41.29 2.77 -5.97
N LEU A 70 -40.65 3.86 -6.36
CA LEU A 70 -41.31 5.14 -6.68
C LEU A 70 -41.60 5.32 -8.18
N GLY A 71 -41.15 4.39 -9.02
CA GLY A 71 -41.56 4.28 -10.43
C GLY A 71 -40.87 5.23 -11.41
N ALA A 72 -39.95 6.07 -10.95
CA ALA A 72 -39.14 6.96 -11.78
C ALA A 72 -37.72 7.15 -11.19
N PRO A 73 -36.70 7.48 -12.00
CA PRO A 73 -35.32 7.64 -11.52
C PRO A 73 -35.19 8.70 -10.44
N ILE A 74 -34.50 8.38 -9.34
CA ILE A 74 -34.26 9.32 -8.25
C ILE A 74 -32.97 10.09 -8.53
N LEU A 75 -33.08 11.41 -8.73
CA LEU A 75 -31.96 12.29 -9.03
C LEU A 75 -31.25 12.81 -7.77
N GLN A 76 -32.04 13.15 -6.75
CA GLN A 76 -31.54 13.69 -5.48
C GLN A 76 -32.56 13.42 -4.37
N VAL A 77 -32.07 13.23 -3.15
CA VAL A 77 -32.87 13.06 -1.94
C VAL A 77 -32.36 14.01 -0.86
N GLU A 78 -33.24 14.76 -0.21
CA GLU A 78 -32.89 15.65 0.90
C GLU A 78 -33.93 15.57 2.02
N ALA A 79 -33.50 15.87 3.24
CA ALA A 79 -34.37 15.94 4.42
C ALA A 79 -34.45 17.38 4.93
N GLY A 80 -35.65 17.90 5.10
CA GLY A 80 -35.87 19.28 5.55
C GLY A 80 -37.30 19.53 6.01
N ARG A 81 -37.59 20.76 6.43
CA ARG A 81 -38.91 21.16 6.96
C ARG A 81 -39.82 21.60 5.83
N PHE A 82 -40.32 20.61 5.08
CA PHE A 82 -41.14 20.82 3.89
C PHE A 82 -42.65 20.71 4.13
N SER A 83 -43.08 20.41 5.36
CA SER A 83 -44.50 20.24 5.72
C SER A 83 -45.11 21.52 6.31
N GLN A 84 -46.24 21.95 5.77
CA GLN A 84 -46.97 23.11 6.29
C GLN A 84 -47.72 22.78 7.60
N HIS A 85 -48.16 21.53 7.73
CA HIS A 85 -48.97 21.05 8.86
C HIS A 85 -48.12 20.65 10.07
N SER A 86 -46.88 20.22 9.83
CA SER A 86 -45.93 19.84 10.87
C SER A 86 -44.57 20.55 10.69
N PRO A 87 -44.49 21.86 10.99
CA PRO A 87 -43.31 22.70 10.68
C PRO A 87 -42.04 22.34 11.47
N LYS A 88 -42.16 21.47 12.48
CA LYS A 88 -41.02 20.97 13.26
C LYS A 88 -40.50 19.62 12.80
N GLU A 89 -41.29 18.89 12.02
CA GLU A 89 -40.94 17.55 11.55
C GLU A 89 -40.13 17.64 10.26
N ILE A 90 -39.15 16.75 10.16
CA ILE A 90 -38.35 16.54 8.96
C ILE A 90 -39.19 15.68 8.00
N ALA A 91 -39.31 16.16 6.77
CA ALA A 91 -39.90 15.44 5.65
C ALA A 91 -38.82 15.11 4.61
N LEU A 92 -39.06 14.04 3.86
CA LEU A 92 -38.16 13.54 2.82
C LEU A 92 -38.58 14.08 1.46
N ALA A 93 -37.76 14.93 0.84
CA ALA A 93 -37.95 15.38 -0.53
C ALA A 93 -37.19 14.48 -1.50
N VAL A 94 -37.89 13.98 -2.52
CA VAL A 94 -37.33 13.13 -3.58
C VAL A 94 -37.54 13.82 -4.93
N LEU A 95 -36.44 14.10 -5.61
CA LEU A 95 -36.44 14.72 -6.94
C LEU A 95 -36.39 13.66 -8.03
N PHE A 96 -37.33 13.75 -8.97
CA PHE A 96 -37.39 12.98 -10.21
C PHE A 96 -37.13 13.91 -11.41
N PRO A 97 -36.86 13.37 -12.61
CA PRO A 97 -36.68 14.19 -13.81
C PRO A 97 -37.84 15.14 -14.09
N LYS A 98 -39.09 14.74 -13.83
CA LYS A 98 -40.30 15.52 -14.15
C LYS A 98 -41.19 15.81 -12.94
N ALA A 99 -40.76 15.50 -11.73
CA ALA A 99 -41.55 15.74 -10.54
C ALA A 99 -40.70 15.95 -9.30
N LEU A 100 -41.23 16.66 -8.32
CA LEU A 100 -40.72 16.71 -6.95
C LEU A 100 -41.80 16.15 -6.03
N ALA A 101 -41.49 15.12 -5.25
CA ALA A 101 -42.41 14.54 -4.28
C ALA A 101 -41.85 14.71 -2.86
N VAL A 102 -42.73 15.05 -1.92
CA VAL A 102 -42.37 15.18 -0.51
C VAL A 102 -43.14 14.14 0.30
N PHE A 103 -42.42 13.36 1.09
CA PHE A 103 -42.94 12.26 1.87
C PHE A 103 -42.72 12.49 3.37
N CYS A 104 -43.66 12.01 4.17
CA CYS A 104 -43.49 11.84 5.61
C CYS A 104 -43.19 10.37 5.89
N VAL A 105 -42.07 10.14 6.58
CA VAL A 105 -41.66 8.81 7.05
C VAL A 105 -42.18 8.66 8.49
N SER A 106 -43.06 7.68 8.71
CA SER A 106 -43.64 7.43 10.02
C SER A 106 -43.37 6.00 10.45
N THR A 107 -43.00 5.81 11.70
CA THR A 107 -42.77 4.48 12.29
C THR A 107 -44.00 4.08 13.10
N THR A 108 -44.69 3.03 12.69
CA THR A 108 -45.79 2.44 13.45
C THR A 108 -45.30 1.23 14.24
N VAL A 109 -45.35 1.31 15.56
CA VAL A 109 -45.06 0.18 16.45
C VAL A 109 -46.38 -0.56 16.71
N VAL A 110 -46.51 -1.78 16.20
CA VAL A 110 -47.67 -2.63 16.49
C VAL A 110 -47.34 -3.43 17.76
N GLN A 111 -47.99 -3.11 18.88
CA GLN A 111 -47.88 -3.92 20.09
C GLN A 111 -48.69 -5.23 19.91
N GLY A 112 -48.00 -6.31 19.54
CA GLY A 112 -48.53 -7.68 19.40
C GLY A 112 -47.40 -8.71 19.54
N GLU A 113 -47.72 -9.88 20.10
CA GLU A 113 -46.78 -10.85 20.69
C GLU A 113 -45.53 -11.23 19.86
N ALA A 114 -44.37 -11.15 20.54
CA ALA A 114 -43.09 -11.85 20.33
C ALA A 114 -42.03 -11.34 19.31
N THR A 115 -42.29 -10.32 18.48
CA THR A 115 -41.23 -9.54 17.80
C THR A 115 -41.62 -8.06 17.73
N ASP A 116 -40.76 -7.16 18.22
CA ASP A 116 -40.91 -5.71 18.00
C ASP A 116 -40.61 -5.38 16.53
N ASP A 117 -41.49 -5.80 15.61
CA ASP A 117 -41.38 -5.42 14.20
C ASP A 117 -41.97 -4.02 14.03
N SER A 118 -41.11 -3.01 14.10
CA SER A 118 -41.45 -1.63 13.79
C SER A 118 -41.58 -1.47 12.27
N PHE A 119 -42.79 -1.26 11.76
CA PHE A 119 -43.02 -0.99 10.35
C PHE A 119 -42.89 0.50 10.06
N ILE A 120 -42.06 0.85 9.07
CA ILE A 120 -42.01 2.21 8.54
C ILE A 120 -42.94 2.33 7.35
N ASN A 121 -43.74 3.40 7.37
CA ASN A 121 -44.62 3.76 6.27
C ASN A 121 -44.14 5.08 5.64
N LEU A 122 -44.10 5.08 4.31
CA LEU A 122 -43.79 6.26 3.49
C LEU A 122 -45.10 6.85 2.96
N SER A 123 -45.52 7.97 3.53
CA SER A 123 -46.76 8.66 3.15
C SER A 123 -46.45 9.88 2.28
N LEU A 124 -47.10 10.00 1.12
CA LEU A 124 -46.95 11.17 0.24
C LEU A 124 -47.70 12.36 0.83
N LEU A 125 -47.01 13.47 1.09
CA LEU A 125 -47.63 14.73 1.52
C LEU A 125 -48.15 15.50 0.30
N TYR A 126 -47.26 15.81 -0.64
CA TYR A 126 -47.61 16.47 -1.88
C TYR A 126 -46.62 16.13 -2.99
N LYS A 127 -47.05 16.31 -4.24
CA LYS A 127 -46.24 16.10 -5.44
C LYS A 127 -46.45 17.26 -6.41
N HIS A 128 -45.35 17.85 -6.86
CA HIS A 128 -45.32 18.87 -7.90
C HIS A 128 -44.85 18.27 -9.21
N GLU A 129 -45.68 18.38 -10.25
CA GLU A 129 -45.29 18.04 -11.61
C GLU A 129 -44.48 19.20 -12.22
N LEU A 130 -43.27 18.89 -12.68
CA LEU A 130 -42.34 19.85 -13.25
C LEU A 130 -42.53 19.92 -14.76
N LYS A 131 -42.79 21.12 -15.28
CA LYS A 131 -42.90 21.35 -16.73
C LYS A 131 -41.58 20.99 -17.43
N ARG A 132 -40.45 21.34 -16.80
CA ARG A 132 -39.09 21.14 -17.32
C ARG A 132 -38.41 19.97 -16.62
N SER A 133 -37.40 19.42 -17.30
CA SER A 133 -36.62 18.34 -16.68
C SER A 133 -35.72 18.92 -15.60
N ALA A 134 -35.74 18.38 -14.39
CA ALA A 134 -34.89 18.80 -13.29
C ALA A 134 -33.46 18.25 -13.43
N PHE A 135 -32.51 18.96 -12.82
CA PHE A 135 -31.12 18.53 -12.65
C PHE A 135 -30.81 18.23 -11.19
N ASN A 136 -30.96 19.23 -10.32
CA ASN A 136 -30.76 19.14 -8.88
C ASN A 136 -31.72 20.12 -8.15
N PHE A 137 -31.68 20.13 -6.83
CA PHE A 137 -32.33 21.16 -6.02
C PHE A 137 -31.50 21.50 -4.78
N THR A 138 -31.81 22.65 -4.19
CA THR A 138 -31.33 23.03 -2.87
C THR A 138 -32.50 23.54 -2.03
N TYR A 139 -32.32 23.62 -0.72
CA TYR A 139 -33.37 24.07 0.18
C TYR A 139 -32.79 24.90 1.33
N GLY A 140 -33.68 25.63 1.99
CA GLY A 140 -33.37 26.32 3.24
C GLY A 140 -34.38 27.41 3.57
N SER A 141 -34.07 28.19 4.59
CA SER A 141 -34.89 29.28 5.10
C SER A 141 -34.81 30.55 4.25
N PHE A 142 -35.13 30.45 2.96
CA PHE A 142 -35.11 31.57 2.02
C PHE A 142 -35.95 32.74 2.55
N GLY A 143 -35.41 33.96 2.49
CA GLY A 143 -36.07 35.16 3.01
C GLY A 143 -36.06 35.28 4.54
N GLY A 144 -35.33 34.41 5.25
CA GLY A 144 -35.26 34.41 6.72
C GLY A 144 -36.52 33.86 7.39
N THR A 145 -37.25 32.98 6.70
CA THR A 145 -38.43 32.29 7.23
C THR A 145 -38.03 31.39 8.40
N LYS A 146 -38.75 31.47 9.52
CA LYS A 146 -38.51 30.62 10.69
C LYS A 146 -39.30 29.33 10.54
N ASP A 147 -38.61 28.21 10.79
CA ASP A 147 -39.18 26.86 10.82
C ASP A 147 -39.87 26.41 9.53
N LYS A 148 -39.41 26.91 8.38
CA LYS A 148 -39.92 26.56 7.05
C LYS A 148 -38.77 26.54 6.06
N ASP A 149 -38.64 25.45 5.32
CA ASP A 149 -37.68 25.35 4.22
C ASP A 149 -38.39 25.50 2.88
N ILE A 150 -37.91 26.43 2.07
CA ILE A 150 -38.35 26.60 0.68
C ILE A 150 -37.38 25.80 -0.20
N ILE A 151 -37.92 25.14 -1.22
CA ILE A 151 -37.15 24.33 -2.16
C ILE A 151 -36.91 25.15 -3.44
N ALA A 152 -35.67 25.19 -3.91
CA ALA A 152 -35.29 25.75 -5.20
C ALA A 152 -34.81 24.64 -6.13
N VAL A 153 -35.59 24.32 -7.16
CA VAL A 153 -35.28 23.30 -8.16
C VAL A 153 -34.61 23.94 -9.37
N GLN A 154 -33.46 23.40 -9.79
CA GLN A 154 -32.79 23.80 -11.02
C GLN A 154 -33.16 22.84 -12.16
N SER A 155 -33.60 23.38 -13.29
CA SER A 155 -33.86 22.59 -14.50
C SER A 155 -32.61 22.43 -15.38
N LEU A 156 -32.63 21.43 -16.27
CA LEU A 156 -31.55 21.17 -17.23
C LEU A 156 -31.31 22.34 -18.21
N ASP A 157 -32.28 23.23 -18.37
CA ASP A 157 -32.21 24.42 -19.23
C ASP A 157 -32.06 25.74 -18.45
N GLY A 158 -31.79 25.67 -17.14
CA GLY A 158 -31.37 26.81 -16.33
C GLY A 158 -32.49 27.64 -15.72
N GLU A 159 -33.70 27.09 -15.59
CA GLU A 159 -34.77 27.67 -14.77
C GLU A 159 -34.56 27.29 -13.30
N LEU A 160 -34.62 28.29 -12.41
CA LEU A 160 -34.75 28.14 -10.97
C LEU A 160 -36.23 28.28 -10.59
N LEU A 161 -36.83 27.20 -10.13
CA LEU A 161 -38.21 27.12 -9.67
C LEU A 161 -38.25 27.11 -8.15
N PHE A 162 -38.93 28.08 -7.54
CA PHE A 162 -39.10 28.16 -6.08
C PHE A 162 -40.44 27.58 -5.67
N ILE A 163 -40.40 26.65 -4.73
CA ILE A 163 -41.55 25.92 -4.22
C ILE A 163 -41.61 26.10 -2.71
N GLU A 164 -42.65 26.79 -2.25
CA GLU A 164 -42.99 26.93 -0.84
C GLU A 164 -44.11 25.94 -0.51
N HIS A 165 -43.73 24.79 0.05
CA HIS A 165 -44.66 23.71 0.43
C HIS A 165 -45.51 23.22 -0.77
N GLU A 166 -46.83 23.37 -0.70
CA GLU A 166 -47.78 22.96 -1.73
C GLU A 166 -47.95 23.99 -2.86
N GLN A 167 -47.23 25.12 -2.82
CA GLN A 167 -47.35 26.18 -3.83
C GLN A 167 -46.03 26.52 -4.50
N VAL A 168 -46.06 26.63 -5.82
CA VAL A 168 -44.97 27.19 -6.62
C VAL A 168 -45.04 28.72 -6.50
N THR A 169 -44.01 29.35 -5.96
CA THR A 169 -44.00 30.79 -5.68
C THR A 169 -43.65 31.61 -6.93
N PHE A 170 -42.51 31.32 -7.55
CA PHE A 170 -42.05 31.99 -8.79
C PHE A 170 -40.93 31.20 -9.47
N SER A 171 -40.56 31.61 -10.68
CA SER A 171 -39.39 31.06 -11.38
C SER A 171 -38.54 32.12 -12.09
N LYS A 172 -37.25 31.83 -12.24
CA LYS A 172 -36.25 32.72 -12.86
C LYS A 172 -35.25 31.94 -13.70
N PHE A 173 -34.81 32.50 -14.82
CA PHE A 173 -33.75 31.89 -15.65
C PHE A 173 -32.37 32.40 -15.25
N LEU A 174 -31.41 31.48 -15.15
CA LEU A 174 -30.00 31.79 -14.97
C LEU A 174 -29.43 32.49 -16.21
N PRO A 175 -28.60 33.54 -16.05
CA PRO A 175 -27.92 34.20 -17.17
C PRO A 175 -26.79 33.31 -17.73
N ASN A 176 -26.50 33.46 -19.03
CA ASN A 176 -25.37 32.78 -19.71
C ASN A 176 -25.33 31.26 -19.49
N PHE A 177 -26.49 30.61 -19.54
CA PHE A 177 -26.64 29.20 -19.24
C PHE A 177 -26.39 28.32 -20.47
N LEU A 178 -25.62 27.24 -20.30
CA LEU A 178 -25.41 26.19 -21.30
C LEU A 178 -25.64 24.80 -20.71
N VAL A 179 -24.97 24.49 -19.59
CA VAL A 179 -25.09 23.24 -18.83
C VAL A 179 -25.34 23.59 -17.36
N PRO A 180 -26.23 22.87 -16.65
CA PRO A 180 -26.44 23.09 -15.22
C PRO A 180 -25.21 22.68 -14.41
N GLY A 181 -25.00 23.37 -13.29
CA GLY A 181 -23.91 23.10 -12.36
C GLY A 181 -24.43 22.80 -10.94
N PRO A 182 -23.55 22.41 -10.02
CA PRO A 182 -23.91 22.20 -8.62
C PRO A 182 -24.41 23.51 -7.99
N MET A 183 -25.40 23.39 -7.10
CA MET A 183 -26.06 24.52 -6.45
C MET A 183 -26.16 24.31 -4.94
N CYS A 184 -25.94 25.37 -4.16
CA CYS A 184 -26.23 25.36 -2.71
C CYS A 184 -26.88 26.67 -2.24
N TYR A 185 -27.63 26.61 -1.15
CA TYR A 185 -28.14 27.78 -0.45
C TYR A 185 -27.15 28.27 0.63
N LEU A 186 -26.92 29.59 0.67
CA LEU A 186 -26.23 30.30 1.74
C LEU A 186 -27.26 30.91 2.70
N PRO A 187 -27.30 30.47 3.97
CA PRO A 187 -28.23 31.03 4.95
C PRO A 187 -27.97 32.51 5.26
N GLN A 188 -28.86 33.10 6.07
CA GLN A 188 -28.68 34.45 6.60
C GLN A 188 -27.30 34.62 7.26
N PRO A 189 -26.62 35.76 7.05
CA PRO A 189 -27.13 37.04 6.53
C PRO A 189 -27.06 37.19 5.01
N PHE A 190 -26.50 36.23 4.28
CA PHE A 190 -26.35 36.35 2.82
C PHE A 190 -27.66 36.11 2.08
N ASP A 191 -28.38 35.05 2.48
CA ASP A 191 -29.68 34.64 1.90
C ASP A 191 -29.63 34.58 0.37
N ALA A 192 -28.78 33.70 -0.13
CA ALA A 192 -28.44 33.65 -1.55
C ALA A 192 -28.23 32.22 -2.05
N ILE A 193 -28.45 32.02 -3.35
CA ILE A 193 -28.10 30.78 -4.05
C ILE A 193 -26.74 30.95 -4.68
N VAL A 194 -25.87 29.95 -4.52
CA VAL A 194 -24.59 29.87 -5.21
C VAL A 194 -24.62 28.71 -6.19
N THR A 195 -24.20 28.97 -7.42
CA THR A 195 -24.06 27.95 -8.48
C THR A 195 -22.82 28.25 -9.31
N VAL A 196 -22.28 27.23 -9.98
CA VAL A 196 -21.16 27.41 -10.93
C VAL A 196 -21.68 27.21 -12.35
N ASN A 197 -21.34 28.12 -13.26
CA ASN A 197 -21.78 28.05 -14.67
C ASN A 197 -20.74 27.36 -15.57
N SER A 198 -21.10 27.13 -16.84
CA SER A 198 -20.21 26.53 -17.85
C SER A 198 -19.07 27.45 -18.32
N GLN A 199 -19.03 28.71 -17.86
CA GLN A 199 -17.91 29.64 -18.07
C GLN A 199 -16.88 29.57 -16.93
N PHE A 200 -17.02 28.59 -16.02
CA PHE A 200 -16.17 28.40 -14.84
C PHE A 200 -16.27 29.54 -13.82
N GLU A 201 -17.41 30.24 -13.80
CA GLU A 201 -17.70 31.29 -12.84
C GLU A 201 -18.63 30.77 -11.74
N CYS A 202 -18.20 30.91 -10.49
CA CYS A 202 -19.05 30.81 -9.33
C CYS A 202 -19.91 32.09 -9.24
N GLN A 203 -21.22 31.92 -9.28
CA GLN A 203 -22.20 33.01 -9.34
C GLN A 203 -23.11 32.96 -8.11
N CYS A 204 -23.35 34.13 -7.51
CA CYS A 204 -24.23 34.28 -6.37
C CYS A 204 -25.48 35.08 -6.72
N PHE A 205 -26.64 34.59 -6.29
CA PHE A 205 -27.95 35.19 -6.56
C PHE A 205 -28.71 35.41 -5.25
N LYS A 206 -28.85 36.67 -4.84
CA LYS A 206 -29.56 37.03 -3.61
C LYS A 206 -31.07 36.79 -3.74
N TYR A 207 -31.67 36.14 -2.75
CA TYR A 207 -33.08 35.76 -2.80
C TYR A 207 -34.02 36.97 -2.89
N SER A 208 -33.70 38.08 -2.22
CA SER A 208 -34.47 39.33 -2.32
C SER A 208 -34.53 39.90 -3.74
N THR A 209 -33.47 39.70 -4.53
CA THR A 209 -33.39 40.18 -5.92
C THR A 209 -34.13 39.24 -6.87
N LEU A 210 -34.08 37.93 -6.60
CA LEU A 210 -34.82 36.91 -7.35
C LEU A 210 -36.35 37.05 -7.17
N SER A 211 -36.81 37.26 -5.94
CA SER A 211 -38.23 37.36 -5.60
C SER A 211 -38.86 38.68 -6.08
N SER A 212 -38.20 39.82 -5.88
CA SER A 212 -38.74 41.16 -6.20
C SER A 212 -38.95 41.43 -7.70
N SER A 213 -38.20 40.74 -8.56
CA SER A 213 -38.26 40.92 -10.00
C SER A 213 -39.29 40.00 -10.68
N SER A 214 -40.02 39.19 -9.93
CA SER A 214 -40.95 38.17 -10.45
C SER A 214 -42.38 38.71 -10.51
N GLY A 215 -42.85 39.09 -11.70
CA GLY A 215 -44.27 39.38 -11.91
C GLY A 215 -45.11 38.11 -11.91
N GLY A 216 -45.42 37.56 -10.73
CA GLY A 216 -46.51 36.64 -10.35
C GLY A 216 -46.83 35.36 -11.17
N ASN A 217 -46.29 35.16 -12.36
CA ASN A 217 -46.69 34.09 -13.28
C ASN A 217 -45.51 33.15 -13.59
N ILE A 218 -45.78 31.84 -13.57
CA ILE A 218 -44.86 30.74 -13.95
C ILE A 218 -44.37 30.94 -15.39
N ALA A 219 -43.07 30.76 -15.65
CA ALA A 219 -42.50 31.04 -16.96
C ALA A 219 -42.96 30.08 -18.08
N SER A 220 -43.25 30.63 -19.26
CA SER A 220 -43.48 29.89 -20.51
C SER A 220 -42.19 29.82 -21.35
N GLU A 221 -42.12 28.94 -22.35
CA GLU A 221 -40.91 28.78 -23.19
C GLU A 221 -40.52 30.05 -23.95
N ASP A 222 -41.48 30.87 -24.36
CA ASP A 222 -41.25 32.14 -25.07
C ASP A 222 -40.69 33.25 -24.16
N ASP A 223 -40.56 33.01 -22.85
CA ASP A 223 -40.17 34.02 -21.88
C ASP A 223 -38.65 34.08 -21.58
N ARG A 224 -37.84 33.18 -22.16
CA ARG A 224 -36.37 33.15 -21.97
C ARG A 224 -35.65 34.42 -22.42
N GLU A 225 -36.22 35.16 -23.37
CA GLU A 225 -35.65 36.39 -23.93
C GLU A 225 -36.06 37.66 -23.15
N LYS A 226 -37.02 37.58 -22.23
CA LYS A 226 -37.50 38.75 -21.47
C LYS A 226 -36.56 39.07 -20.31
N GLU A 227 -35.95 40.25 -20.32
CA GLU A 227 -34.98 40.71 -19.30
C GLU A 227 -35.52 40.62 -17.86
N ASN A 228 -36.80 40.94 -17.65
CA ASN A 228 -37.44 40.90 -16.32
C ASN A 228 -37.52 39.49 -15.72
N ARG A 229 -37.21 38.42 -16.47
CA ARG A 229 -37.23 37.03 -15.97
C ARG A 229 -35.85 36.38 -15.86
N ARG A 230 -34.79 37.12 -16.17
CA ARG A 230 -33.41 36.69 -15.94
C ARG A 230 -32.97 37.06 -14.54
N ALA A 231 -32.26 36.14 -13.89
CA ALA A 231 -31.63 36.38 -12.60
C ALA A 231 -30.43 37.32 -12.77
N ARG A 232 -30.27 38.25 -11.83
CA ARG A 232 -29.11 39.15 -11.75
C ARG A 232 -28.14 38.63 -10.71
N THR A 233 -26.87 38.50 -11.10
CA THR A 233 -25.78 38.09 -10.22
C THR A 233 -25.43 39.23 -9.25
N GLU A 234 -25.20 38.88 -7.98
CA GLU A 234 -24.67 39.78 -6.94
C GLU A 234 -23.16 39.93 -7.10
N TRP A 235 -22.47 38.80 -7.23
CA TRP A 235 -21.05 38.71 -7.51
C TRP A 235 -20.77 37.47 -8.37
N THR A 236 -19.64 37.51 -9.07
CA THR A 236 -19.11 36.39 -9.85
C THR A 236 -17.62 36.23 -9.57
N THR A 237 -17.16 34.98 -9.50
CA THR A 237 -15.75 34.64 -9.23
C THR A 237 -15.32 33.53 -10.17
N CYS A 238 -14.34 33.79 -11.03
CA CYS A 238 -13.82 32.80 -11.98
C CYS A 238 -12.90 31.80 -11.25
N LEU A 239 -13.24 30.51 -11.33
CA LEU A 239 -12.48 29.41 -10.75
C LEU A 239 -11.46 28.83 -11.75
N GLY A 240 -11.72 28.96 -13.05
CA GLY A 240 -10.87 28.43 -14.12
C GLY A 240 -11.12 26.96 -14.47
N GLU A 241 -12.03 26.29 -13.76
CA GLU A 241 -12.49 24.92 -14.06
C GLU A 241 -13.95 24.70 -13.70
N SER A 242 -14.52 23.58 -14.18
CA SER A 242 -15.89 23.15 -13.84
C SER A 242 -15.97 22.66 -12.39
N ALA A 243 -17.14 22.80 -11.78
CA ALA A 243 -17.40 22.32 -10.43
C ALA A 243 -18.25 21.05 -10.44
N ILE A 244 -17.83 20.08 -9.63
CA ILE A 244 -18.55 18.82 -9.39
C ILE A 244 -19.57 19.01 -8.26
N GLN A 245 -19.14 19.64 -7.16
CA GLN A 245 -19.97 19.80 -5.96
C GLN A 245 -19.72 21.16 -5.30
N VAL A 246 -20.77 21.73 -4.69
CA VAL A 246 -20.70 22.97 -3.91
C VAL A 246 -21.37 22.71 -2.57
N GLN A 247 -20.71 23.07 -1.47
CA GLN A 247 -21.27 22.94 -0.13
C GLN A 247 -21.02 24.23 0.67
N CYS A 248 -22.02 24.67 1.44
CA CYS A 248 -21.81 25.71 2.44
C CYS A 248 -21.41 25.08 3.77
N PHE A 249 -20.53 25.75 4.52
CA PHE A 249 -20.11 25.30 5.85
C PHE A 249 -19.86 26.48 6.78
N LYS A 250 -19.89 26.23 8.09
CA LYS A 250 -19.57 27.25 9.11
C LYS A 250 -18.08 27.18 9.46
N PRO A 251 -17.31 28.27 9.35
CA PRO A 251 -15.88 28.25 9.66
C PRO A 251 -15.60 28.04 11.17
N PRO A 252 -14.41 27.54 11.52
CA PRO A 252 -14.00 27.34 12.90
C PRO A 252 -14.06 28.64 13.71
N GLY A 253 -14.52 28.55 14.97
CA GLY A 253 -14.64 29.70 15.88
C GLY A 253 -15.95 30.49 15.74
N TYR A 254 -16.75 30.22 14.71
CA TYR A 254 -17.98 30.94 14.39
C TYR A 254 -19.23 30.06 14.39
N LEU A 255 -19.20 28.92 15.08
CA LEU A 255 -20.36 28.01 15.18
C LEU A 255 -21.62 28.71 15.77
N THR A 256 -21.42 29.76 16.56
CA THR A 256 -22.46 30.63 17.15
C THR A 256 -22.70 31.95 16.39
N SER A 257 -21.98 32.19 15.29
CA SER A 257 -22.07 33.40 14.46
C SER A 257 -22.71 33.05 13.12
N GLU A 258 -23.44 33.99 12.51
CA GLU A 258 -24.10 33.81 11.22
C GLU A 258 -23.10 33.95 10.05
N LYS A 259 -21.85 33.50 10.18
CA LYS A 259 -20.89 33.54 9.06
C LYS A 259 -20.83 32.18 8.39
N TYR A 260 -20.99 32.18 7.06
CA TYR A 260 -20.88 31.00 6.22
C TYR A 260 -19.79 31.20 5.17
N GLU A 261 -19.07 30.12 4.90
CA GLU A 261 -18.11 30.02 3.79
C GLU A 261 -18.58 28.92 2.83
N ILE A 262 -18.03 28.95 1.63
CA ILE A 262 -18.37 28.04 0.54
C ILE A 262 -17.13 27.21 0.25
N VAL A 263 -17.30 25.90 0.14
CA VAL A 263 -16.30 25.02 -0.43
C VAL A 263 -16.81 24.49 -1.77
N ILE A 264 -15.99 24.61 -2.80
CA ILE A 264 -16.31 24.21 -4.16
C ILE A 264 -15.29 23.15 -4.57
N LEU A 265 -15.79 22.00 -4.98
CA LEU A 265 -14.99 20.93 -5.55
C LEU A 265 -14.98 21.08 -7.07
N GLY A 266 -13.84 21.41 -7.64
CA GLY A 266 -13.58 21.36 -9.07
C GLY A 266 -13.08 20.00 -9.55
N GLU A 267 -12.81 19.87 -10.84
CA GLU A 267 -12.29 18.63 -11.43
C GLU A 267 -10.86 18.31 -10.97
N ARG A 268 -10.04 19.33 -10.70
CA ARG A 268 -8.63 19.17 -10.26
C ARG A 268 -8.32 19.88 -8.96
N SER A 269 -9.07 20.91 -8.59
CA SER A 269 -8.80 21.71 -7.40
C SER A 269 -10.03 21.86 -6.51
N ALA A 270 -9.78 22.09 -5.23
CA ALA A 270 -10.80 22.55 -4.30
C ALA A 270 -10.59 24.04 -3.98
N PHE A 271 -11.68 24.80 -3.90
CA PHE A 271 -11.67 26.23 -3.63
C PHE A 271 -12.50 26.54 -2.38
N TRP A 272 -11.98 27.40 -1.51
CA TRP A 272 -12.69 27.93 -0.35
C TRP A 272 -12.95 29.41 -0.58
N LEU A 273 -14.22 29.78 -0.67
CA LEU A 273 -14.66 31.17 -0.87
C LEU A 273 -15.33 31.69 0.40
N THR A 274 -15.14 32.98 0.66
CA THR A 274 -15.95 33.71 1.64
C THR A 274 -17.37 33.88 1.09
N GLY A 275 -18.37 34.12 1.96
CA GLY A 275 -19.73 34.43 1.50
C GLY A 275 -19.85 35.68 0.60
N SER A 276 -18.82 36.53 0.57
CA SER A 276 -18.70 37.68 -0.35
C SER A 276 -18.13 37.33 -1.72
N GLY A 277 -17.76 36.06 -1.97
CA GLY A 277 -17.22 35.58 -3.24
C GLY A 277 -15.69 35.67 -3.38
N SER A 278 -14.97 36.13 -2.36
CA SER A 278 -13.50 36.20 -2.43
C SER A 278 -12.88 34.83 -2.14
N ILE A 279 -11.91 34.40 -2.95
CA ILE A 279 -11.19 33.14 -2.73
C ILE A 279 -10.28 33.30 -1.50
N ARG A 280 -10.58 32.55 -0.44
CA ARG A 280 -9.77 32.46 0.78
C ARG A 280 -8.54 31.60 0.53
N ALA A 281 -8.75 30.43 -0.07
CA ALA A 281 -7.70 29.48 -0.36
C ALA A 281 -8.11 28.57 -1.53
N SER A 282 -7.11 28.02 -2.21
CA SER A 282 -7.27 26.98 -3.21
C SER A 282 -6.25 25.88 -2.98
N LYS A 283 -6.61 24.64 -3.31
CA LYS A 283 -5.73 23.48 -3.22
C LYS A 283 -5.87 22.66 -4.49
N GLU A 284 -4.77 22.54 -5.22
CA GLU A 284 -4.65 21.56 -6.31
C GLU A 284 -4.50 20.16 -5.71
N MET A 285 -5.26 19.22 -6.26
CA MET A 285 -5.33 17.85 -5.80
C MET A 285 -4.53 16.96 -6.75
N GLU A 286 -3.71 16.06 -6.20
CA GLU A 286 -2.85 15.17 -7.01
C GLU A 286 -3.65 14.17 -7.84
N GLN A 287 -4.87 13.84 -7.40
CA GLN A 287 -5.79 12.93 -8.06
C GLN A 287 -7.18 13.57 -8.18
N PRO A 288 -7.95 13.22 -9.22
CA PRO A 288 -9.35 13.63 -9.33
C PRO A 288 -10.18 13.16 -8.15
N ILE A 289 -11.00 14.07 -7.62
CA ILE A 289 -11.90 13.83 -6.49
C ILE A 289 -13.31 13.68 -7.04
N THR A 290 -14.01 12.67 -6.55
CA THR A 290 -15.38 12.33 -6.94
C THR A 290 -16.41 12.99 -6.04
N CYS A 291 -16.14 13.05 -4.72
CA CYS A 291 -17.09 13.58 -3.75
C CYS A 291 -16.42 14.28 -2.56
N MET A 292 -17.18 15.16 -1.91
CA MET A 292 -16.73 15.92 -0.75
C MET A 292 -17.82 15.98 0.34
N TYR A 293 -17.38 16.02 1.60
CA TYR A 293 -18.25 16.32 2.74
C TYR A 293 -17.51 17.11 3.83
N SER A 294 -18.10 18.21 4.28
CA SER A 294 -17.60 18.97 5.43
C SER A 294 -18.31 18.58 6.73
N TYR A 295 -17.55 18.49 7.82
CA TYR A 295 -18.08 18.15 9.14
C TYR A 295 -17.39 18.92 10.27
N VAL A 296 -18.12 19.13 11.36
CA VAL A 296 -17.62 19.79 12.57
C VAL A 296 -17.08 18.75 13.54
N VAL A 297 -15.87 18.98 14.06
CA VAL A 297 -15.22 18.08 15.01
C VAL A 297 -15.79 18.33 16.41
N GLN A 298 -16.56 17.39 16.94
CA GLN A 298 -17.18 17.52 18.27
C GLN A 298 -16.15 17.54 19.42
N ALA A 299 -15.02 16.84 19.27
CA ALA A 299 -14.00 16.72 20.33
C ALA A 299 -13.13 17.98 20.51
N GLN A 300 -13.05 18.83 19.50
CA GLN A 300 -12.38 20.11 19.52
C GLN A 300 -13.43 21.15 19.16
N GLU A 301 -14.21 21.59 20.14
CA GLU A 301 -15.19 22.65 19.95
C GLU A 301 -14.53 23.79 19.16
N LYS A 302 -14.92 23.94 17.88
CA LYS A 302 -14.42 24.93 16.89
C LYS A 302 -13.43 24.43 15.82
N ALA A 303 -13.34 23.16 15.46
CA ALA A 303 -12.61 22.74 14.24
C ALA A 303 -13.57 22.19 13.15
N VAL A 304 -13.28 22.50 11.89
CA VAL A 304 -13.98 21.95 10.71
C VAL A 304 -12.98 21.19 9.85
N ASN A 305 -13.40 19.99 9.45
CA ASN A 305 -12.65 19.11 8.58
C ASN A 305 -13.43 18.82 7.29
N PHE A 306 -12.70 18.47 6.26
CA PHE A 306 -13.22 18.11 4.95
C PHE A 306 -12.80 16.68 4.62
N LEU A 307 -13.77 15.86 4.23
CA LEU A 307 -13.57 14.56 3.62
C LEU A 307 -13.57 14.73 2.11
N PHE A 308 -12.59 14.14 1.45
CA PHE A 308 -12.54 14.04 -0.01
C PHE A 308 -12.37 12.59 -0.42
N GLY A 309 -13.23 12.11 -1.31
CA GLY A 309 -13.12 10.80 -1.93
C GLY A 309 -12.47 10.91 -3.30
N THR A 310 -11.45 10.10 -3.59
CA THR A 310 -10.79 10.09 -4.89
C THR A 310 -11.31 8.97 -5.79
N ILE A 311 -11.13 9.14 -7.10
CA ILE A 311 -11.45 8.10 -8.10
C ILE A 311 -10.60 6.83 -7.93
N SER A 312 -9.45 6.92 -7.23
CA SER A 312 -8.60 5.76 -6.92
C SER A 312 -9.05 4.99 -5.67
N GLY A 313 -10.14 5.40 -5.01
CA GLY A 313 -10.62 4.80 -3.78
C GLY A 313 -9.85 5.25 -2.54
N GLN A 314 -9.27 6.45 -2.52
CA GLN A 314 -8.68 7.03 -1.31
C GLN A 314 -9.65 8.01 -0.65
N LEU A 315 -9.70 7.98 0.67
CA LEU A 315 -10.39 8.95 1.51
C LEU A 315 -9.36 9.85 2.18
N LEU A 316 -9.42 11.14 1.89
CA LEU A 316 -8.51 12.16 2.42
C LEU A 316 -9.24 13.03 3.43
N VAL A 317 -8.62 13.26 4.59
CA VAL A 317 -9.15 14.13 5.65
C VAL A 317 -8.28 15.36 5.78
N TYR A 318 -8.83 16.52 5.44
CA TYR A 318 -8.15 17.82 5.57
C TYR A 318 -8.77 18.65 6.70
N ASN A 319 -7.96 19.47 7.36
CA ASN A 319 -8.46 20.50 8.28
C ASN A 319 -8.77 21.83 7.53
N TYR A 320 -9.32 22.80 8.26
CA TYR A 320 -9.61 24.15 7.74
C TYR A 320 -8.41 24.90 7.16
N ASP A 321 -7.19 24.61 7.65
CA ASP A 321 -5.92 25.19 7.21
C ASP A 321 -5.28 24.41 6.04
N LEU A 322 -6.03 23.50 5.41
CA LEU A 322 -5.60 22.70 4.25
C LEU A 322 -4.44 21.74 4.52
N LYS A 323 -4.24 21.35 5.79
CA LYS A 323 -3.31 20.30 6.18
C LYS A 323 -4.00 18.95 6.10
N LEU A 324 -3.36 17.99 5.42
CA LEU A 324 -3.79 16.60 5.42
C LEU A 324 -3.59 16.00 6.82
N LEU A 325 -4.68 15.60 7.46
CA LEU A 325 -4.68 14.97 8.78
C LEU A 325 -4.57 13.45 8.67
N TRP A 326 -5.28 12.86 7.71
CA TRP A 326 -5.34 11.41 7.53
C TRP A 326 -5.62 11.05 6.07
N ALA A 327 -5.13 9.89 5.65
CA ALA A 327 -5.46 9.28 4.37
C ALA A 327 -5.72 7.78 4.60
N ALA A 328 -6.77 7.26 3.98
CA ALA A 328 -7.12 5.85 4.09
C ALA A 328 -7.60 5.30 2.74
N LEU A 329 -7.23 4.05 2.43
CA LEU A 329 -7.75 3.35 1.26
C LEU A 329 -9.14 2.76 1.60
N LEU A 330 -10.12 3.05 0.75
CA LEU A 330 -11.47 2.48 0.73
C LEU A 330 -11.48 1.21 -0.14
N ASP A 331 -12.50 0.37 0.03
CA ASP A 331 -12.66 -0.86 -0.75
C ASP A 331 -13.14 -0.58 -2.20
N PHE A 332 -13.76 0.58 -2.44
CA PHE A 332 -14.21 1.04 -3.75
C PHE A 332 -14.15 2.59 -3.85
N PRO A 333 -14.11 3.17 -5.07
CA PRO A 333 -14.19 4.62 -5.25
C PRO A 333 -15.57 5.17 -4.86
N PRO A 334 -15.65 6.13 -3.92
CA PRO A 334 -16.92 6.67 -3.46
C PRO A 334 -17.47 7.71 -4.44
N ILE A 335 -18.78 7.71 -4.69
CA ILE A 335 -19.49 8.79 -5.39
C ILE A 335 -20.14 9.79 -4.45
N SER A 336 -20.37 9.38 -3.20
CA SER A 336 -20.87 10.25 -2.14
C SER A 336 -20.31 9.77 -0.80
N VAL A 337 -20.09 10.74 0.09
CA VAL A 337 -19.51 10.51 1.41
C VAL A 337 -20.25 11.32 2.45
N GLY A 338 -20.39 10.77 3.65
CA GLY A 338 -20.97 11.44 4.79
C GLY A 338 -20.48 10.84 6.10
N ILE A 339 -20.90 11.45 7.21
CA ILE A 339 -20.60 10.94 8.54
C ILE A 339 -21.91 10.64 9.26
N LEU A 340 -22.01 9.47 9.87
CA LEU A 340 -23.11 9.14 10.76
C LEU A 340 -22.63 8.58 12.10
N SER A 341 -23.58 8.48 13.02
CA SER A 341 -23.44 7.70 14.24
C SER A 341 -24.38 6.49 14.15
N ALA A 342 -23.86 5.29 14.37
CA ALA A 342 -24.63 4.05 14.28
C ALA A 342 -24.16 3.03 15.32
N GLY A 343 -25.09 2.27 15.90
CA GLY A 343 -24.80 1.24 16.92
C GLY A 343 -23.99 1.75 18.12
N GLY A 344 -24.25 3.00 18.56
CA GLY A 344 -23.51 3.65 19.64
C GLY A 344 -22.10 4.14 19.28
N VAL A 345 -21.66 3.97 18.03
CA VAL A 345 -20.37 4.46 17.53
C VAL A 345 -20.58 5.76 16.75
N ARG A 346 -19.93 6.83 17.20
CA ARG A 346 -19.97 8.14 16.51
C ARG A 346 -18.85 8.25 15.48
N GLY A 347 -19.09 9.03 14.42
CA GLY A 347 -18.05 9.40 13.46
C GLY A 347 -17.71 8.30 12.45
N LEU A 348 -18.65 7.40 12.17
CA LEU A 348 -18.49 6.42 11.10
C LEU A 348 -18.58 7.14 9.76
N VAL A 349 -17.70 6.79 8.82
CA VAL A 349 -17.73 7.34 7.47
C VAL A 349 -18.62 6.47 6.60
N GLY A 350 -19.74 7.03 6.15
CA GLY A 350 -20.62 6.42 5.16
C GLY A 350 -20.15 6.76 3.76
N THR A 351 -19.96 5.75 2.92
CA THR A 351 -19.58 5.88 1.52
C THR A 351 -20.56 5.11 0.64
N LEU A 352 -20.95 5.73 -0.48
CA LEU A 352 -21.75 5.11 -1.52
C LEU A 352 -20.89 4.93 -2.77
N GLY A 353 -20.94 3.75 -3.40
CA GLY A 353 -20.23 3.43 -4.64
C GLY A 353 -21.14 3.54 -5.88
N GLU A 354 -20.54 3.51 -7.07
CA GLU A 354 -21.26 3.59 -8.36
C GLU A 354 -22.27 2.45 -8.55
N ASN A 355 -21.96 1.26 -8.03
CA ASN A 355 -22.80 0.06 -8.13
C ASN A 355 -23.92 0.01 -7.07
N GLY A 356 -24.12 1.09 -6.31
CA GLY A 356 -25.07 1.13 -5.19
C GLY A 356 -24.59 0.44 -3.91
N ASP A 357 -23.31 0.07 -3.84
CA ASP A 357 -22.69 -0.44 -2.61
C ASP A 357 -22.63 0.66 -1.55
N VAL A 358 -23.21 0.40 -0.39
CA VAL A 358 -23.15 1.29 0.77
C VAL A 358 -22.24 0.69 1.82
N MET A 359 -21.28 1.46 2.32
CA MET A 359 -20.38 1.02 3.37
C MET A 359 -20.27 2.06 4.48
N LEU A 360 -20.35 1.60 5.72
CA LEU A 360 -19.95 2.34 6.90
C LEU A 360 -18.58 1.83 7.34
N SER A 361 -17.63 2.75 7.49
CA SER A 361 -16.25 2.42 7.80
C SER A 361 -15.68 3.28 8.93
N TYR A 362 -14.65 2.74 9.58
CA TYR A 362 -13.82 3.46 10.55
C TYR A 362 -12.35 3.42 10.14
N MET A 363 -11.55 4.36 10.63
CA MET A 363 -10.14 4.48 10.25
C MET A 363 -9.28 3.42 10.94
N GLY A 364 -8.58 2.61 10.16
CA GLY A 364 -7.63 1.63 10.68
C GLY A 364 -6.34 2.29 11.18
N THR A 365 -6.06 2.11 12.47
CA THR A 365 -4.90 2.72 13.17
C THR A 365 -3.87 1.70 13.64
N GLU A 366 -4.15 0.39 13.56
CA GLU A 366 -3.22 -0.64 13.98
C GLU A 366 -2.08 -0.83 12.96
N PRO A 367 -0.82 -0.56 13.34
CA PRO A 367 0.33 -0.96 12.54
C PRO A 367 0.40 -2.49 12.44
N PRO A 368 1.06 -3.05 11.41
CA PRO A 368 1.19 -4.50 11.27
C PRO A 368 1.81 -5.14 12.53
N SER A 369 1.14 -6.15 13.07
CA SER A 369 1.55 -6.90 14.27
C SER A 369 2.67 -7.90 13.97
N GLN A 370 3.88 -7.56 14.43
CA GLN A 370 5.06 -8.38 14.76
C GLN A 370 5.48 -9.51 13.80
N ASN A 371 6.32 -9.15 12.82
CA ASN A 371 7.48 -10.00 12.52
C ASN A 371 8.28 -10.14 13.82
N ILE A 372 8.82 -11.33 14.12
CA ILE A 372 9.83 -11.46 15.18
C ILE A 372 10.92 -10.43 14.86
N GLN A 373 11.11 -9.47 15.76
CA GLN A 373 12.12 -8.44 15.62
C GLN A 373 13.14 -8.60 16.74
N VAL A 374 14.42 -8.54 16.37
CA VAL A 374 15.51 -8.58 17.34
C VAL A 374 16.09 -7.18 17.44
N THR A 375 16.16 -6.65 18.65
CA THR A 375 16.82 -5.36 18.92
C THR A 375 18.21 -5.62 19.47
N VAL A 376 19.23 -5.19 18.74
CA VAL A 376 20.64 -5.23 19.17
C VAL A 376 21.07 -3.83 19.58
N LYS A 377 21.64 -3.73 20.78
CA LYS A 377 22.24 -2.49 21.26
C LYS A 377 23.70 -2.44 20.82
N LEU A 378 24.01 -1.60 19.83
CA LEU A 378 25.35 -1.33 19.37
C LEU A 378 25.99 -0.25 20.27
N PHE A 379 27.12 -0.55 20.87
CA PHE A 379 27.90 0.39 21.67
C PHE A 379 29.04 0.96 20.83
N VAL A 380 29.02 2.27 20.61
CA VAL A 380 30.08 2.98 19.89
C VAL A 380 30.89 3.79 20.89
N SER A 381 32.13 3.37 21.11
CA SER A 381 33.06 4.01 22.05
C SER A 381 34.27 4.57 21.34
N TYR A 382 34.73 5.73 21.78
CA TYR A 382 36.00 6.33 21.38
C TYR A 382 36.92 6.45 22.60
N THR A 383 38.11 5.87 22.50
CA THR A 383 39.09 5.82 23.60
C THR A 383 40.07 7.00 23.61
N GLY A 384 40.03 7.87 22.59
CA GLY A 384 40.83 9.10 22.60
C GLY A 384 40.27 10.14 23.58
N GLN A 385 41.09 11.10 24.00
CA GLN A 385 40.68 12.21 24.89
C GLN A 385 39.95 13.34 24.15
N ASP A 386 39.85 13.23 22.84
CA ASP A 386 39.37 14.26 21.95
C ASP A 386 37.95 13.99 21.43
N SER A 387 37.46 14.85 20.53
CA SER A 387 36.25 14.59 19.76
C SER A 387 36.54 14.12 18.34
N LEU A 388 35.68 13.22 17.85
CA LEU A 388 35.60 12.81 16.45
C LEU A 388 34.37 13.42 15.80
N GLU A 389 34.51 13.84 14.55
CA GLU A 389 33.43 14.41 13.73
C GLU A 389 33.07 13.48 12.56
N ASN A 390 31.83 13.57 12.09
CA ASN A 390 31.34 12.92 10.87
C ASN A 390 31.61 11.41 10.79
N ILE A 391 31.32 10.69 11.88
CA ILE A 391 31.44 9.23 11.89
C ILE A 391 30.26 8.63 11.13
N LYS A 392 30.55 7.92 10.05
CA LYS A 392 29.56 7.22 9.24
C LYS A 392 29.53 5.73 9.62
N LEU A 393 28.41 5.29 10.16
CA LEU A 393 28.12 3.89 10.43
C LEU A 393 27.35 3.28 9.27
N THR A 394 27.82 2.17 8.75
CA THR A 394 27.14 1.35 7.74
C THR A 394 26.92 -0.05 8.31
N VAL A 395 25.67 -0.52 8.31
CA VAL A 395 25.28 -1.86 8.73
C VAL A 395 24.96 -2.68 7.49
N LYS A 396 25.77 -3.71 7.22
CA LYS A 396 25.55 -4.67 6.14
C LYS A 396 24.89 -5.92 6.71
N VAL A 397 23.73 -6.25 6.17
CA VAL A 397 22.89 -7.35 6.62
C VAL A 397 22.76 -8.39 5.49
N PRO A 398 22.82 -9.69 5.78
CA PRO A 398 22.57 -10.73 4.78
C PRO A 398 21.08 -10.82 4.44
N GLU A 399 20.76 -11.10 3.18
CA GLU A 399 19.38 -11.36 2.79
C GLU A 399 18.85 -12.67 3.44
N PRO A 400 17.58 -12.73 3.87
CA PRO A 400 16.47 -11.75 3.70
C PRO A 400 16.29 -10.73 4.83
N PHE A 401 17.25 -10.59 5.74
CA PHE A 401 17.06 -9.72 6.90
C PHE A 401 17.16 -8.25 6.51
N THR A 402 16.41 -7.41 7.21
CA THR A 402 16.46 -5.95 7.09
C THR A 402 16.77 -5.32 8.44
N CYS A 403 17.38 -4.15 8.41
CA CYS A 403 17.67 -3.34 9.59
C CYS A 403 16.93 -2.00 9.47
N ASN A 404 16.43 -1.47 10.59
CA ASN A 404 15.87 -0.12 10.64
C ASN A 404 16.88 0.99 10.28
N ILE A 405 18.18 0.71 10.43
CA ILE A 405 19.29 1.64 10.20
C ILE A 405 20.37 0.94 9.38
N GLU A 406 20.43 1.25 8.08
CA GLU A 406 21.51 0.79 7.20
C GLU A 406 22.70 1.76 7.21
N ASN A 407 22.42 3.06 7.24
CA ASN A 407 23.43 4.12 7.30
C ASN A 407 23.06 5.12 8.39
N LYS A 408 23.99 5.40 9.31
CA LYS A 408 23.81 6.41 10.36
C LYS A 408 25.03 7.30 10.46
N GLU A 409 24.79 8.60 10.41
CA GLU A 409 25.81 9.59 10.71
C GLU A 409 25.75 9.98 12.19
N ILE A 410 26.90 9.94 12.84
CA ILE A 410 27.13 10.51 14.16
C ILE A 410 27.94 11.80 13.93
N PRO A 411 27.32 12.98 14.12
CA PRO A 411 27.98 14.24 13.82
C PRO A 411 29.21 14.48 14.71
N PHE A 412 29.12 14.04 15.97
CA PHE A 412 30.17 14.25 16.94
C PHE A 412 30.15 13.14 18.02
N LEU A 413 31.34 12.68 18.42
CA LEU A 413 31.55 11.74 19.52
C LEU A 413 32.72 12.21 20.37
N GLU A 414 32.42 12.66 21.60
CA GLU A 414 33.38 13.15 22.59
C GLU A 414 33.98 11.99 23.39
N GLY A 415 35.31 11.95 23.50
CA GLY A 415 36.02 10.99 24.33
C GLY A 415 35.76 11.19 25.83
N GLY A 416 35.79 10.10 26.60
CA GLY A 416 35.54 10.12 28.05
C GLY A 416 34.06 9.93 28.40
N SER A 417 33.45 10.90 29.10
CA SER A 417 32.10 10.75 29.71
C SER A 417 30.93 10.63 28.71
N GLY A 418 31.14 10.95 27.43
CA GLY A 418 30.17 10.79 26.34
C GLY A 418 30.16 9.41 25.68
N THR A 419 31.00 8.47 26.15
CA THR A 419 31.13 7.11 25.61
C THR A 419 30.74 6.04 26.64
N PRO A 420 30.11 4.93 26.24
CA PRO A 420 29.71 4.56 24.88
C PRO A 420 28.36 5.18 24.46
N ARG A 421 28.29 5.64 23.20
CA ARG A 421 27.02 6.00 22.58
C ARG A 421 26.28 4.73 22.19
N THR A 422 25.06 4.55 22.69
CA THR A 422 24.24 3.36 22.39
C THR A 422 23.32 3.64 21.20
N ILE A 423 23.35 2.75 20.21
CA ILE A 423 22.46 2.79 19.03
C ILE A 423 21.64 1.50 19.03
N SER A 424 20.32 1.63 18.90
CA SER A 424 19.43 0.47 18.84
C SER A 424 19.18 0.10 17.38
N LEU A 425 19.74 -1.04 16.96
CA LEU A 425 19.51 -1.66 15.65
C LEU A 425 18.36 -2.66 15.80
N VAL A 426 17.34 -2.54 14.96
CA VAL A 426 16.17 -3.42 14.95
C VAL A 426 16.18 -4.22 13.66
N PHE A 427 16.27 -5.54 13.80
CA PHE A 427 16.31 -6.48 12.68
C PHE A 427 14.96 -7.16 12.48
N GLY A 428 14.57 -7.35 11.22
CA GLY A 428 13.37 -8.10 10.83
C GLY A 428 13.59 -8.86 9.51
N VAL A 429 12.52 -9.49 9.01
CA VAL A 429 12.52 -10.21 7.72
C VAL A 429 11.58 -9.49 6.76
N SER A 430 12.03 -9.19 5.54
CA SER A 430 11.25 -8.47 4.53
C SER A 430 10.65 -9.39 3.48
N SER A 431 11.37 -10.42 3.05
CA SER A 431 10.94 -11.35 2.01
C SER A 431 11.12 -12.82 2.43
N PRO A 432 10.23 -13.73 1.98
CA PRO A 432 10.35 -15.16 2.22
C PRO A 432 11.41 -15.76 1.27
N SER A 433 12.68 -15.66 1.63
CA SER A 433 13.77 -16.38 0.94
C SER A 433 14.65 -17.12 1.95
N LEU A 434 15.39 -18.12 1.48
CA LEU A 434 16.37 -18.83 2.28
C LEU A 434 17.47 -17.86 2.77
N PRO A 435 17.75 -17.79 4.08
CA PRO A 435 18.85 -16.96 4.58
C PRO A 435 20.20 -17.48 4.11
N THR A 436 21.02 -16.59 3.55
CA THR A 436 22.41 -16.92 3.19
C THR A 436 23.30 -17.19 4.41
N GLY A 437 23.00 -16.53 5.53
CA GLY A 437 23.68 -16.68 6.83
C GLY A 437 23.14 -15.70 7.85
N THR A 438 23.59 -15.79 9.10
CA THR A 438 23.12 -14.92 10.19
C THR A 438 24.09 -13.79 10.56
N GLU A 439 25.26 -13.72 9.94
CA GLU A 439 26.29 -12.74 10.33
C GLU A 439 26.02 -11.34 9.76
N VAL A 440 25.92 -10.35 10.65
CA VAL A 440 25.79 -8.92 10.35
C VAL A 440 27.14 -8.26 10.53
N SER A 441 27.52 -7.39 9.59
CA SER A 441 28.77 -6.61 9.66
C SER A 441 28.44 -5.13 9.82
N VAL A 442 29.02 -4.50 10.83
CA VAL A 442 28.91 -3.07 11.12
C VAL A 442 30.27 -2.43 10.85
N VAL A 443 30.28 -1.38 10.04
CA VAL A 443 31.49 -0.65 9.66
C VAL A 443 31.33 0.82 10.04
N ALA A 444 32.25 1.34 10.84
CA ALA A 444 32.36 2.75 11.20
C ALA A 444 33.52 3.37 10.43
N ALA A 445 33.22 4.30 9.53
CA ALA A 445 34.21 5.13 8.85
C ALA A 445 34.25 6.52 9.51
N TYR A 446 35.44 7.01 9.82
CA TYR A 446 35.64 8.31 10.45
C TYR A 446 36.95 8.94 9.97
N GLN A 447 37.11 10.24 10.16
CA GLN A 447 38.38 10.91 9.91
C GLN A 447 39.13 11.11 11.23
N SER A 448 40.41 10.75 11.22
CA SER A 448 41.33 11.14 12.29
C SER A 448 41.53 12.66 12.27
N LYS A 449 42.04 13.23 13.38
CA LYS A 449 42.45 14.65 13.44
C LYS A 449 43.49 15.03 12.39
N SER A 450 44.30 14.07 11.93
CA SER A 450 45.26 14.24 10.85
C SER A 450 44.61 14.36 9.47
N GLY A 451 43.28 14.20 9.36
CA GLY A 451 42.55 14.14 8.11
C GLY A 451 42.53 12.75 7.47
N ASP A 452 43.22 11.77 8.06
CA ASP A 452 43.30 10.41 7.50
C ASP A 452 41.97 9.67 7.70
N PRO A 453 41.40 9.06 6.65
CA PRO A 453 40.23 8.19 6.79
C PRO A 453 40.62 6.91 7.53
N ARG A 454 39.84 6.57 8.55
CA ARG A 454 39.98 5.34 9.37
C ARG A 454 38.68 4.57 9.33
N ILE A 455 38.80 3.25 9.41
CA ILE A 455 37.67 2.32 9.39
C ILE A 455 37.83 1.36 10.56
N VAL A 456 36.75 1.13 11.29
CA VAL A 456 36.63 0.08 12.32
C VAL A 456 35.43 -0.78 11.96
N SER A 457 35.60 -2.10 11.99
CA SER A 457 34.51 -3.05 11.72
C SER A 457 34.24 -3.94 12.93
N SER A 458 33.01 -4.40 13.06
CA SER A 458 32.56 -5.38 14.06
C SER A 458 31.51 -6.27 13.40
N SER A 459 31.48 -7.56 13.76
CA SER A 459 30.43 -8.48 13.30
C SER A 459 29.79 -9.24 14.45
N PHE A 460 28.54 -9.65 14.24
CA PHE A 460 27.80 -10.48 15.19
C PHE A 460 26.75 -11.33 14.45
N ALA A 461 26.32 -12.43 15.06
CA ALA A 461 25.32 -13.32 14.47
C ALA A 461 23.90 -13.02 14.99
N LEU A 462 22.93 -13.01 14.09
CA LEU A 462 21.51 -12.93 14.40
C LEU A 462 20.98 -14.29 14.92
N PRO A 463 19.99 -14.30 15.83
CA PRO A 463 19.39 -15.54 16.32
C PRO A 463 18.72 -16.36 15.22
N LEU A 464 18.87 -17.69 15.26
CA LEU A 464 18.22 -18.61 14.31
C LEU A 464 16.68 -18.50 14.33
N ALA A 465 16.09 -18.07 15.46
CA ALA A 465 14.64 -17.83 15.59
C ALA A 465 14.11 -16.76 14.61
N LEU A 466 14.97 -15.89 14.05
CA LEU A 466 14.57 -14.97 12.98
C LEU A 466 14.40 -15.67 11.62
N CYS A 467 15.05 -16.81 11.39
CA CYS A 467 15.06 -17.51 10.11
C CYS A 467 13.82 -18.37 9.86
N GLY A 468 13.07 -18.70 10.91
CA GLY A 468 12.01 -19.70 10.85
C GLY A 468 11.61 -20.22 12.22
N ARG A 469 10.97 -21.39 12.25
CA ARG A 469 10.42 -22.00 13.46
C ARG A 469 10.54 -23.53 13.47
N GLY A 470 10.49 -24.12 14.66
CA GLY A 470 10.45 -25.57 14.82
C GLY A 470 9.08 -26.15 14.46
N ILE A 471 9.08 -27.29 13.77
CA ILE A 471 7.87 -28.02 13.33
C ILE A 471 7.95 -29.51 13.73
N PRO A 472 6.83 -30.26 13.70
CA PRO A 472 6.84 -31.69 13.97
C PRO A 472 7.75 -32.45 12.99
N PRO A 473 8.30 -33.62 13.39
CA PRO A 473 9.25 -34.39 12.57
C PRO A 473 8.76 -34.69 11.15
N VAL A 474 9.52 -34.26 10.15
CA VAL A 474 9.24 -34.52 8.72
C VAL A 474 10.23 -35.55 8.16
N LYS A 475 9.70 -36.58 7.47
CA LYS A 475 10.49 -37.68 6.89
C LYS A 475 10.91 -37.46 5.43
N ASP A 476 10.68 -36.28 4.89
CA ASP A 476 11.09 -35.92 3.54
C ASP A 476 12.58 -35.52 3.51
N GLY A 477 13.32 -35.94 2.49
CA GLY A 477 14.78 -35.89 2.50
C GLY A 477 15.43 -36.32 1.20
N ALA A 478 15.14 -35.61 0.10
CA ALA A 478 15.79 -35.83 -1.20
C ALA A 478 17.32 -35.73 -1.11
N TYR A 479 17.83 -34.79 -0.30
CA TYR A 479 19.25 -34.60 -0.03
C TYR A 479 19.54 -34.89 1.44
N LYS A 480 20.64 -35.61 1.70
CA LYS A 480 21.04 -36.04 3.03
C LYS A 480 22.56 -35.95 3.20
N ILE A 481 22.98 -35.59 4.41
CA ILE A 481 24.38 -35.59 4.84
C ILE A 481 24.49 -36.19 6.25
N THR A 482 25.59 -36.88 6.52
CA THR A 482 25.86 -37.45 7.85
C THR A 482 27.14 -36.84 8.43
N LEU A 483 27.02 -36.26 9.63
CA LEU A 483 28.14 -35.74 10.40
C LEU A 483 28.43 -36.68 11.57
N ASP A 484 29.70 -37.04 11.74
CA ASP A 484 30.21 -37.84 12.85
C ASP A 484 30.77 -36.91 13.95
N ILE A 485 30.57 -37.25 15.22
CA ILE A 485 31.24 -36.60 16.35
C ILE A 485 32.01 -37.61 17.20
N ASN A 486 33.03 -37.16 17.91
CA ASN A 486 33.85 -38.02 18.78
C ASN A 486 33.27 -38.21 20.20
N GLN A 487 32.24 -37.45 20.57
CA GLN A 487 31.57 -37.50 21.88
C GLN A 487 30.14 -38.05 21.78
N GLU A 488 29.50 -38.34 22.92
CA GLU A 488 28.08 -38.76 22.92
C GLU A 488 27.15 -37.60 22.48
N PRO A 489 26.16 -37.84 21.60
CA PRO A 489 25.32 -36.79 21.06
C PRO A 489 24.36 -36.21 22.11
N PRO A 490 24.33 -34.88 22.33
CA PRO A 490 23.38 -34.24 23.25
C PRO A 490 21.95 -34.27 22.69
N SER A 491 20.95 -34.05 23.56
CA SER A 491 19.56 -33.94 23.12
C SER A 491 19.35 -32.71 22.24
N LEU A 492 18.73 -32.90 21.07
CA LEU A 492 18.43 -31.80 20.15
C LEU A 492 17.44 -30.80 20.74
N LEU A 493 16.56 -31.24 21.66
CA LEU A 493 15.62 -30.36 22.33
C LEU A 493 16.32 -29.36 23.25
N ALA A 494 17.35 -29.81 23.97
CA ALA A 494 18.19 -28.94 24.78
C ALA A 494 19.07 -28.03 23.90
N LEU A 495 19.56 -28.55 22.77
CA LEU A 495 20.41 -27.78 21.87
C LEU A 495 19.67 -26.64 21.16
N PHE A 496 18.35 -26.76 20.96
CA PHE A 496 17.51 -25.81 20.22
C PHE A 496 16.33 -25.24 21.03
N GLU A 497 16.51 -25.09 22.35
CA GLU A 497 15.47 -24.61 23.26
C GLU A 497 14.99 -23.17 23.01
N ASP A 498 15.83 -22.34 22.39
CA ASP A 498 15.58 -20.94 22.03
C ASP A 498 14.66 -20.77 20.81
N ILE A 499 14.34 -21.85 20.09
CA ILE A 499 13.55 -21.79 18.86
C ILE A 499 12.06 -21.94 19.18
N PRO A 500 11.20 -21.04 18.71
CA PRO A 500 9.76 -21.19 18.88
C PRO A 500 9.26 -22.42 18.14
N PHE A 501 8.59 -23.32 18.85
CA PHE A 501 8.09 -24.59 18.30
C PHE A 501 6.57 -24.54 18.04
N GLN A 502 6.14 -25.08 16.90
CA GLN A 502 4.73 -25.21 16.54
C GLN A 502 4.27 -26.67 16.65
N GLY A 503 3.37 -26.96 17.61
CA GLY A 503 2.79 -28.30 17.82
C GLY A 503 3.26 -28.98 19.11
N GLY A 504 2.45 -29.87 19.69
CA GLY A 504 2.64 -30.34 21.08
C GLY A 504 3.55 -31.56 21.30
N SER A 505 4.28 -32.05 20.30
CA SER A 505 5.09 -33.29 20.44
C SER A 505 6.44 -33.15 19.74
N THR A 506 7.49 -32.89 20.53
CA THR A 506 8.90 -32.95 20.10
C THR A 506 9.53 -34.27 20.55
N LEU A 507 10.20 -34.97 19.62
CA LEU A 507 11.04 -36.11 19.97
C LEU A 507 12.44 -35.58 20.33
N PRO A 508 13.09 -36.05 21.42
CA PRO A 508 14.38 -35.50 21.86
C PRO A 508 15.53 -35.74 20.86
N ASN A 509 15.34 -36.67 19.92
CA ASN A 509 16.35 -37.11 18.96
C ASN A 509 16.07 -36.62 17.53
N VAL A 510 14.99 -35.86 17.31
CA VAL A 510 14.62 -35.35 15.98
C VAL A 510 14.21 -33.89 16.08
N PHE A 511 14.81 -33.05 15.26
CA PHE A 511 14.48 -31.62 15.18
C PHE A 511 14.21 -31.24 13.73
N SER A 512 12.99 -30.75 13.44
CA SER A 512 12.60 -30.25 12.12
C SER A 512 12.38 -28.74 12.17
N PHE A 513 12.95 -28.03 11.21
CA PHE A 513 12.92 -26.57 11.09
C PHE A 513 12.27 -26.16 9.78
N LEU A 514 11.34 -25.21 9.84
CA LEU A 514 10.67 -24.60 8.69
C LEU A 514 11.19 -23.18 8.49
N TYR A 515 11.81 -22.92 7.34
CA TYR A 515 12.23 -21.58 6.92
C TYR A 515 11.05 -20.75 6.41
N HIS A 516 11.23 -19.42 6.32
CA HIS A 516 10.20 -18.50 5.82
C HIS A 516 9.80 -18.71 4.35
N ASP A 517 10.67 -19.32 3.54
CA ASP A 517 10.38 -19.67 2.14
C ASP A 517 9.54 -20.94 1.99
N GLY A 518 9.24 -21.63 3.10
CA GLY A 518 8.49 -22.89 3.14
C GLY A 518 9.35 -24.14 3.07
N THR A 519 10.67 -24.03 2.86
CA THR A 519 11.57 -25.18 2.87
C THR A 519 11.77 -25.73 4.29
N GLN A 520 12.02 -27.04 4.37
CA GLN A 520 12.07 -27.77 5.64
C GLN A 520 13.37 -28.57 5.73
N THR A 521 14.07 -28.45 6.85
CA THR A 521 15.28 -29.23 7.12
C THR A 521 15.12 -29.96 8.45
N THR A 522 15.49 -31.24 8.47
CA THR A 522 15.36 -32.12 9.64
C THR A 522 16.72 -32.68 10.06
N ILE A 523 17.04 -32.59 11.34
CA ILE A 523 18.17 -33.22 12.00
C ILE A 523 17.69 -34.46 12.76
N ILE A 524 18.37 -35.58 12.57
CA ILE A 524 18.08 -36.85 13.20
C ILE A 524 19.35 -37.36 13.88
N VAL A 525 19.29 -37.63 15.19
CA VAL A 525 20.35 -38.35 15.90
C VAL A 525 20.17 -39.84 15.64
N ALA A 526 21.19 -40.48 15.06
CA ALA A 526 21.15 -41.91 14.80
C ALA A 526 21.32 -42.70 16.11
N LYS A 527 20.45 -43.70 16.32
CA LYS A 527 20.41 -44.48 17.57
C LYS A 527 21.71 -45.24 17.78
N ASN A 528 22.27 -45.16 18.99
CA ASN A 528 23.48 -45.86 19.43
C ASN A 528 24.72 -45.55 18.57
N THR A 529 24.75 -44.38 17.93
CA THR A 529 25.89 -43.92 17.12
C THR A 529 26.12 -42.44 17.37
N ASN A 530 27.37 -42.00 17.25
CA ASN A 530 27.74 -40.59 17.42
C ASN A 530 27.54 -39.80 16.11
N ARG A 531 26.38 -40.01 15.46
CA ARG A 531 26.08 -39.53 14.10
C ARG A 531 24.83 -38.67 14.06
N PHE A 532 24.95 -37.49 13.45
CA PHE A 532 23.83 -36.63 13.08
C PHE A 532 23.57 -36.74 11.59
N ARG A 533 22.33 -37.09 11.23
CA ARG A 533 21.85 -37.05 9.85
C ARG A 533 21.02 -35.80 9.64
N ILE A 534 21.38 -35.01 8.65
CA ILE A 534 20.64 -33.80 8.26
C ILE A 534 20.05 -34.04 6.88
N GLN A 535 18.76 -33.81 6.73
CA GLN A 535 18.02 -34.07 5.49
C GLN A 535 17.07 -32.94 5.13
N SER A 536 16.90 -32.70 3.84
CA SER A 536 15.97 -31.69 3.30
C SER A 536 15.55 -32.05 1.86
N ALA A 537 14.45 -31.46 1.41
CA ALA A 537 14.04 -31.48 0.01
C ALA A 537 14.96 -30.63 -0.90
N ALA A 538 15.66 -29.63 -0.36
CA ALA A 538 16.52 -28.74 -1.13
C ALA A 538 17.96 -28.72 -0.59
N PHE A 539 18.95 -28.96 -1.45
CA PHE A 539 20.37 -29.02 -1.07
C PHE A 539 20.86 -27.76 -0.35
N ALA A 540 20.52 -26.58 -0.87
CA ALA A 540 20.90 -25.28 -0.29
C ALA A 540 20.44 -25.09 1.17
N SER A 541 19.26 -25.60 1.52
CA SER A 541 18.66 -25.43 2.86
C SER A 541 19.33 -26.26 3.97
N LEU A 542 20.23 -27.18 3.60
CA LEU A 542 21.06 -27.91 4.56
C LEU A 542 22.14 -27.01 5.19
N ALA A 543 22.60 -25.99 4.47
CA ALA A 543 23.76 -25.18 4.84
C ALA A 543 23.63 -24.50 6.21
N LEU A 544 22.55 -23.73 6.40
CA LEU A 544 22.35 -22.91 7.59
C LEU A 544 22.23 -23.77 8.85
N LEU A 545 21.39 -24.80 8.81
CA LEU A 545 21.15 -25.67 9.96
C LEU A 545 22.39 -26.53 10.29
N SER A 546 23.17 -26.94 9.29
CA SER A 546 24.43 -27.67 9.52
C SER A 546 25.50 -26.80 10.17
N SER A 547 25.63 -25.55 9.71
CA SER A 547 26.54 -24.57 10.30
C SER A 547 26.14 -24.25 11.75
N GLU A 548 24.85 -24.04 12.01
CA GLU A 548 24.35 -23.75 13.34
C GLU A 548 24.46 -24.96 14.30
N LEU A 549 24.19 -26.18 13.81
CA LEU A 549 24.43 -27.40 14.59
C LEU A 549 25.90 -27.52 14.99
N ALA A 550 26.82 -27.34 14.04
CA ALA A 550 28.25 -27.38 14.33
C ALA A 550 28.68 -26.30 15.34
N ARG A 551 28.17 -25.08 15.20
CA ARG A 551 28.43 -23.97 16.13
C ARG A 551 27.95 -24.29 17.54
N ARG A 552 26.73 -24.81 17.69
CA ARG A 552 26.14 -25.15 19.00
C ARG A 552 26.82 -26.35 19.64
N LEU A 553 27.19 -27.38 18.87
CA LEU A 553 27.95 -28.52 19.38
C LEU A 553 29.33 -28.08 19.91
N LYS A 554 30.06 -27.25 19.15
CA LYS A 554 31.35 -26.69 19.59
C LYS A 554 31.21 -25.89 20.90
N LEU A 555 30.13 -25.11 21.06
CA LEU A 555 29.87 -24.37 22.30
C LEU A 555 29.52 -25.29 23.48
N HIS A 556 28.71 -26.33 23.24
CA HIS A 556 28.33 -27.30 24.26
C HIS A 556 29.54 -28.09 24.80
N PHE A 557 30.45 -28.49 23.91
CA PHE A 557 31.65 -29.25 24.26
C PHE A 557 32.90 -28.38 24.49
N ALA A 558 32.78 -27.06 24.54
CA ALA A 558 33.93 -26.15 24.74
C ALA A 558 34.68 -26.40 26.06
N ASN A 559 33.99 -26.91 27.08
CA ASN A 559 34.56 -27.22 28.39
C ASN A 559 34.85 -28.72 28.59
N ALA A 560 34.80 -29.54 27.53
CA ALA A 560 35.12 -30.96 27.63
C ALA A 560 36.63 -31.17 27.83
N GLU A 561 37.01 -32.30 28.45
CA GLU A 561 38.42 -32.63 28.70
C GLU A 561 39.17 -32.98 27.40
N ASP A 562 38.47 -33.55 26.42
CA ASP A 562 39.00 -33.92 25.10
C ASP A 562 38.67 -32.89 24.03
N GLU A 563 39.57 -32.74 23.05
CA GLU A 563 39.33 -31.89 21.87
C GLU A 563 38.13 -32.39 21.05
N PHE A 564 37.10 -31.57 20.92
CA PHE A 564 35.88 -31.91 20.20
C PHE A 564 36.08 -31.80 18.68
N MET A 565 35.83 -32.90 17.96
CA MET A 565 35.96 -32.95 16.51
C MET A 565 34.66 -33.39 15.83
N ILE A 566 34.37 -32.73 14.71
CA ILE A 566 33.28 -33.08 13.80
C ILE A 566 33.91 -33.63 12.53
N GLY A 567 33.53 -34.84 12.13
CA GLY A 567 33.98 -35.52 10.93
C GLY A 567 32.89 -35.62 9.86
N PHE A 568 33.30 -35.67 8.60
CA PHE A 568 32.43 -35.99 7.47
C PHE A 568 33.02 -37.15 6.67
N ASN A 569 32.40 -38.33 6.79
CA ASN A 569 32.90 -39.57 6.19
C ASN A 569 32.14 -40.03 4.95
N ASP A 570 31.03 -39.36 4.59
CA ASP A 570 30.27 -39.71 3.38
C ASP A 570 31.09 -39.38 2.10
N ASP A 571 30.66 -39.95 0.98
CA ASP A 571 31.33 -39.73 -0.32
C ASP A 571 31.20 -38.26 -0.74
N LEU A 572 32.36 -37.60 -0.95
CA LEU A 572 32.41 -36.21 -1.38
C LEU A 572 32.04 -36.09 -2.87
N GLY A 573 32.26 -37.14 -3.66
CA GLY A 573 31.98 -37.14 -5.10
C GLY A 573 30.49 -36.95 -5.41
N GLU A 574 29.62 -37.61 -4.65
CA GLU A 574 28.16 -37.46 -4.79
C GLU A 574 27.72 -36.02 -4.48
N GLN A 575 28.23 -35.44 -3.39
CA GLN A 575 27.91 -34.07 -2.99
C GLN A 575 28.43 -33.04 -3.99
N LEU A 576 29.63 -33.26 -4.54
CA LEU A 576 30.23 -32.39 -5.55
C LEU A 576 29.46 -32.43 -6.89
N ASN A 577 28.87 -33.57 -7.24
CA ASN A 577 28.01 -33.69 -8.42
C ASN A 577 26.69 -32.92 -8.26
N ILE A 578 26.06 -33.03 -7.08
CA ILE A 578 24.85 -32.25 -6.75
C ILE A 578 25.18 -30.75 -6.80
N TYR A 579 26.29 -30.35 -6.18
CA TYR A 579 26.76 -28.97 -6.21
C TYR A 579 27.06 -28.47 -7.63
N SER A 580 27.65 -29.31 -8.48
CA SER A 580 27.89 -28.98 -9.90
C SER A 580 26.60 -28.66 -10.67
N THR A 581 25.49 -29.32 -10.32
CA THR A 581 24.18 -29.04 -10.92
C THR A 581 23.64 -27.67 -10.49
N VAL A 582 23.91 -27.24 -9.25
CA VAL A 582 23.55 -25.91 -8.76
C VAL A 582 24.36 -24.81 -9.48
N ILE A 583 25.65 -25.05 -9.72
CA ILE A 583 26.50 -24.15 -10.51
C ILE A 583 25.93 -23.99 -11.93
N ASP A 584 25.57 -25.08 -12.60
CA ASP A 584 25.02 -25.03 -13.96
C ASP A 584 23.71 -24.26 -14.01
N SER A 585 22.82 -24.51 -13.06
CA SER A 585 21.54 -23.79 -12.98
C SER A 585 21.72 -22.28 -12.82
N HIS A 586 22.74 -21.84 -12.09
CA HIS A 586 23.07 -20.42 -11.95
C HIS A 586 23.66 -19.85 -13.25
N PHE A 587 24.63 -20.55 -13.83
CA PHE A 587 25.27 -20.14 -15.08
C PHE A 587 24.29 -20.04 -16.26
N ASP A 588 23.36 -21.00 -16.36
CA ASP A 588 22.31 -20.99 -17.38
C ASP A 588 21.35 -19.81 -17.20
N ALA A 589 20.98 -19.47 -15.95
CA ALA A 589 20.17 -18.29 -15.66
C ALA A 589 20.89 -16.99 -16.05
N ARG A 590 22.20 -16.88 -15.78
CA ARG A 590 23.02 -15.74 -16.23
C ARG A 590 23.05 -15.63 -17.76
N LYS A 591 23.22 -16.75 -18.46
CA LYS A 591 23.26 -16.80 -19.93
C LYS A 591 21.91 -16.40 -20.53
N ALA A 592 20.81 -16.86 -19.94
CA ALA A 592 19.45 -16.49 -20.36
C ALA A 592 19.21 -14.98 -20.18
N LEU A 593 19.60 -14.41 -19.03
CA LEU A 593 19.47 -12.97 -18.78
C LEU A 593 20.31 -12.14 -19.75
N LYS A 594 21.53 -12.58 -20.06
CA LYS A 594 22.39 -11.92 -21.05
C LYS A 594 21.78 -11.91 -22.45
N SER A 595 21.26 -13.07 -22.90
CA SER A 595 20.59 -13.17 -24.20
C SER A 595 19.41 -12.20 -24.31
N LEU A 596 18.65 -12.04 -23.22
CA LEU A 596 17.52 -11.12 -23.19
C LEU A 596 17.96 -9.65 -23.18
N HIS A 597 19.08 -9.32 -22.52
CA HIS A 597 19.65 -7.98 -22.56
C HIS A 597 20.11 -7.61 -23.98
N ASP A 598 20.75 -8.55 -24.69
CA ASP A 598 21.16 -8.38 -26.08
C ASP A 598 19.94 -8.15 -27.00
N GLU A 599 18.84 -8.90 -26.79
CA GLU A 599 17.57 -8.68 -27.51
C GLU A 599 16.95 -7.30 -27.20
N LEU A 600 16.95 -6.89 -25.92
CA LEU A 600 16.46 -5.58 -25.51
C LEU A 600 17.25 -4.45 -26.15
N GLU A 601 18.58 -4.59 -26.28
CA GLU A 601 19.44 -3.62 -26.96
C GLU A 601 19.05 -3.47 -28.43
N ILE A 602 18.76 -4.59 -29.12
CA ILE A 602 18.29 -4.59 -30.51
C ILE A 602 16.93 -3.87 -30.61
N PHE A 603 15.95 -4.23 -29.77
CA PHE A 603 14.62 -3.60 -29.80
C PHE A 603 14.69 -2.10 -29.47
N ALA A 604 15.53 -1.69 -28.52
CA ALA A 604 15.74 -0.29 -28.20
C ALA A 604 16.36 0.50 -29.38
N LYS A 605 17.29 -0.11 -30.12
CA LYS A 605 17.87 0.49 -31.35
C LYS A 605 16.82 0.63 -32.45
N GLU A 606 15.98 -0.40 -32.66
CA GLU A 606 14.87 -0.36 -33.61
C GLU A 606 13.88 0.76 -33.27
N PHE A 607 13.40 0.78 -32.03
CA PHE A 607 12.44 1.78 -31.53
C PHE A 607 12.98 3.21 -31.67
N ARG A 608 14.23 3.45 -31.26
CA ARG A 608 14.87 4.76 -31.40
C ARG A 608 14.99 5.19 -32.87
N THR A 609 15.20 4.25 -33.78
CA THR A 609 15.26 4.53 -35.23
C THR A 609 13.89 4.92 -35.78
N ILE A 610 12.82 4.23 -35.37
CA ILE A 610 11.44 4.55 -35.76
C ILE A 610 11.04 5.92 -35.19
N GLN A 611 11.30 6.18 -33.91
CA GLN A 611 11.04 7.47 -33.27
C GLN A 611 11.73 8.63 -33.99
N LYS A 612 13.02 8.49 -34.32
CA LYS A 612 13.75 9.51 -35.08
C LYS A 612 13.11 9.79 -36.44
N ARG A 613 12.66 8.75 -37.15
CA ARG A 613 11.97 8.90 -38.44
C ARG A 613 10.61 9.59 -38.29
N LEU A 614 9.82 9.21 -37.28
CA LEU A 614 8.53 9.86 -36.97
C LEU A 614 8.69 11.33 -36.60
N LEU A 615 9.69 11.67 -35.76
CA LEU A 615 9.97 13.06 -35.39
C LEU A 615 10.31 13.94 -36.59
N VAL A 616 11.09 13.44 -37.55
CA VAL A 616 11.36 14.17 -38.80
C VAL A 616 10.07 14.41 -39.57
N ARG A 617 9.19 13.41 -39.67
CA ARG A 617 7.90 13.53 -40.39
C ARG A 617 6.90 14.45 -39.69
N TYR A 618 6.86 14.46 -38.36
CA TYR A 618 5.99 15.37 -37.59
C TYR A 618 6.47 16.82 -37.61
N LYS A 619 7.77 17.04 -37.86
CA LYS A 619 8.34 18.39 -38.02
C LYS A 619 8.00 19.00 -39.38
N ASP A 620 7.64 18.19 -40.38
CA ASP A 620 7.26 18.69 -41.71
C ASP A 620 5.90 19.40 -41.66
N ARG A 621 5.85 20.60 -42.25
CA ARG A 621 4.65 21.46 -42.24
C ARG A 621 3.47 20.91 -43.04
N ASN A 622 3.73 19.94 -43.92
CA ASN A 622 2.71 19.25 -44.71
C ASN A 622 2.53 17.84 -44.15
N ALA A 623 1.30 17.43 -43.87
CA ALA A 623 0.96 16.11 -43.35
C ALA A 623 1.36 15.01 -44.34
N SER A 624 2.55 14.45 -44.17
CA SER A 624 2.99 13.25 -44.88
C SER A 624 2.28 12.04 -44.29
N SER A 625 1.74 11.15 -45.13
CA SER A 625 1.15 9.89 -44.66
C SER A 625 2.18 9.09 -43.84
N LEU A 626 1.76 8.64 -42.65
CA LEU A 626 2.60 7.91 -41.71
C LEU A 626 2.87 6.46 -42.15
N MET A 627 2.21 5.98 -43.22
CA MET A 627 2.40 4.65 -43.82
C MET A 627 2.57 3.50 -42.79
N GLY A 628 1.76 3.50 -41.72
CA GLY A 628 1.80 2.45 -40.68
C GLY A 628 3.01 2.49 -39.74
N MET A 629 3.82 3.57 -39.77
CA MET A 629 4.95 3.76 -38.84
C MET A 629 4.48 3.94 -37.38
N ASP A 630 3.29 4.47 -37.18
CA ASP A 630 2.58 4.51 -35.90
C ASP A 630 2.31 3.10 -35.34
N LYS A 631 1.83 2.19 -36.19
CA LYS A 631 1.63 0.78 -35.83
C LYS A 631 2.95 0.08 -35.53
N LEU A 632 4.00 0.33 -36.32
CA LEU A 632 5.34 -0.18 -36.03
C LEU A 632 5.89 0.34 -34.71
N LEU A 633 5.64 1.61 -34.38
CA LEU A 633 6.06 2.19 -33.10
C LEU A 633 5.36 1.49 -31.93
N SER A 634 4.04 1.29 -32.01
CA SER A 634 3.27 0.56 -31.00
C SER A 634 3.79 -0.87 -30.83
N MET A 635 3.97 -1.60 -31.94
CA MET A 635 4.48 -2.98 -31.89
C MET A 635 5.90 -3.05 -31.29
N SER A 636 6.79 -2.12 -31.65
CA SER A 636 8.14 -2.07 -31.08
C SER A 636 8.11 -1.71 -29.59
N TYR A 637 7.19 -0.83 -29.16
CA TYR A 637 6.99 -0.50 -27.76
C TYR A 637 6.51 -1.73 -26.97
N ASP A 638 5.49 -2.43 -27.46
CA ASP A 638 4.96 -3.64 -26.81
C ASP A 638 6.03 -4.74 -26.68
N ARG A 639 6.91 -4.87 -27.69
CA ARG A 639 8.06 -5.79 -27.63
C ARG A 639 9.07 -5.40 -26.56
N ILE A 640 9.35 -4.11 -26.39
CA ILE A 640 10.25 -3.62 -25.33
C ILE A 640 9.65 -3.89 -23.96
N VAL A 641 8.37 -3.58 -23.76
CA VAL A 641 7.67 -3.81 -22.50
C VAL A 641 7.66 -5.30 -22.16
N SER A 642 7.26 -6.16 -23.11
CA SER A 642 7.26 -7.61 -22.89
C SER A 642 8.65 -8.18 -22.63
N CYS A 643 9.70 -7.64 -23.27
CA CYS A 643 11.09 -8.04 -23.02
C CYS A 643 11.55 -7.58 -21.62
N ALA A 644 11.19 -6.37 -21.21
CA ALA A 644 11.51 -5.83 -19.90
C ALA A 644 10.84 -6.61 -18.77
N GLU A 645 9.56 -6.94 -18.89
CA GLU A 645 8.83 -7.78 -17.92
C GLU A 645 9.45 -9.18 -17.77
N LYS A 646 9.88 -9.78 -18.89
CA LYS A 646 10.64 -11.04 -18.86
C LYS A 646 11.99 -10.85 -18.18
N GLY A 647 12.63 -9.70 -18.38
CA GLY A 647 13.92 -9.35 -17.78
C GLY A 647 13.85 -9.25 -16.28
N GLU A 648 12.84 -8.57 -15.74
CA GLU A 648 12.62 -8.48 -14.30
C GLU A 648 12.40 -9.87 -13.67
N LYS A 649 11.62 -10.74 -14.32
CA LYS A 649 11.41 -12.12 -13.85
C LYS A 649 12.71 -12.92 -13.85
N MET A 650 13.51 -12.82 -14.91
CA MET A 650 14.81 -13.51 -15.00
C MET A 650 15.84 -12.96 -14.00
N GLN A 651 15.82 -11.65 -13.72
CA GLN A 651 16.66 -11.05 -12.68
C GLN A 651 16.29 -11.55 -11.28
N GLN A 652 14.99 -11.66 -10.97
CA GLN A 652 14.52 -12.24 -9.72
C GLN A 652 14.90 -13.72 -9.60
N GLU A 653 14.76 -14.49 -10.69
CA GLU A 653 15.19 -15.89 -10.72
C GLU A 653 16.71 -16.01 -10.52
N LEU A 654 17.52 -15.20 -11.21
CA LEU A 654 18.97 -15.18 -11.04
C LEU A 654 19.37 -14.91 -9.59
N LYS A 655 18.73 -13.92 -8.94
CA LYS A 655 18.95 -13.63 -7.52
C LYS A 655 18.62 -14.82 -6.61
N SER A 656 17.55 -15.55 -6.91
CA SER A 656 17.19 -16.78 -6.20
C SER A 656 18.23 -17.89 -6.42
N ARG A 657 18.69 -18.10 -7.66
CA ARG A 657 19.76 -19.06 -7.99
C ARG A 657 21.08 -18.70 -7.33
N ALA A 658 21.43 -17.41 -7.27
CA ALA A 658 22.64 -16.91 -6.61
C ALA A 658 22.61 -17.19 -5.10
N ASN A 659 21.45 -17.00 -4.47
CA ASN A 659 21.26 -17.36 -3.06
C ASN A 659 21.37 -18.89 -2.83
N GLN A 660 20.77 -19.70 -3.70
CA GLN A 660 20.91 -21.17 -3.64
C GLN A 660 22.38 -21.60 -3.79
N LEU A 661 23.10 -21.01 -4.75
CA LEU A 661 24.52 -21.26 -4.96
C LEU A 661 25.36 -20.83 -3.76
N SER A 662 25.11 -19.65 -3.19
CA SER A 662 25.81 -19.16 -2.00
C SER A 662 25.69 -20.13 -0.82
N ASN A 663 24.47 -20.60 -0.55
CA ASN A 663 24.22 -21.59 0.50
C ASN A 663 24.86 -22.94 0.19
N ALA A 664 24.77 -23.41 -1.05
CA ALA A 664 25.39 -24.66 -1.48
C ALA A 664 26.93 -24.61 -1.35
N THR A 665 27.56 -23.46 -1.68
CA THR A 665 28.99 -23.22 -1.50
C THR A 665 29.38 -23.24 -0.02
N ARG A 666 28.61 -22.57 0.86
CA ARG A 666 28.83 -22.60 2.32
C ARG A 666 28.78 -24.02 2.87
N LEU A 667 27.80 -24.81 2.42
CA LEU A 667 27.71 -26.21 2.81
C LEU A 667 28.94 -26.99 2.34
N MET A 668 29.35 -26.82 1.07
CA MET A 668 30.51 -27.52 0.54
C MET A 668 31.79 -27.18 1.30
N LEU A 669 32.03 -25.90 1.59
CA LEU A 669 33.15 -25.45 2.42
C LEU A 669 33.12 -26.10 3.81
N LEU A 670 31.94 -26.14 4.46
CA LEU A 670 31.78 -26.77 5.77
C LEU A 670 32.09 -28.28 5.72
N LEU A 671 31.63 -28.98 4.68
CA LEU A 671 31.93 -30.41 4.49
C LEU A 671 33.42 -30.65 4.24
N LEU A 672 34.09 -29.80 3.44
CA LEU A 672 35.54 -29.88 3.20
C LEU A 672 36.32 -29.64 4.49
N ARG A 673 35.89 -28.68 5.31
CA ARG A 673 36.48 -28.41 6.62
C ARG A 673 36.44 -29.66 7.52
N PHE A 674 35.30 -30.34 7.61
CA PHE A 674 35.14 -31.53 8.45
C PHE A 674 35.76 -32.80 7.85
N LYS A 675 35.85 -32.90 6.52
CA LYS A 675 36.49 -34.03 5.87
C LYS A 675 38.01 -33.99 6.01
N PHE A 676 38.59 -32.81 5.76
CA PHE A 676 40.03 -32.61 5.78
C PHE A 676 40.55 -31.97 7.07
N GLN A 677 39.74 -31.93 8.13
CA GLN A 677 40.10 -31.39 9.46
C GLN A 677 40.94 -30.11 9.37
N LEU A 678 40.49 -29.16 8.55
CA LEU A 678 41.22 -27.93 8.30
C LEU A 678 41.19 -27.04 9.56
N ASP A 679 42.35 -26.47 9.88
CA ASP A 679 42.49 -25.43 10.88
C ASP A 679 41.77 -24.15 10.44
N ASP A 680 41.58 -23.21 11.36
CA ASP A 680 40.87 -21.96 11.06
C ASP A 680 41.58 -21.15 9.96
N ASP A 681 42.91 -21.11 9.96
CA ASP A 681 43.70 -20.40 8.95
C ASP A 681 43.59 -21.07 7.57
N GLY A 682 43.73 -22.40 7.49
CA GLY A 682 43.56 -23.15 6.25
C GLY A 682 42.13 -23.05 5.70
N PHE A 683 41.13 -23.05 6.58
CA PHE A 683 39.74 -22.84 6.20
C PHE A 683 39.49 -21.43 5.65
N ASN A 684 40.02 -20.39 6.28
CA ASN A 684 39.90 -19.01 5.81
C ASN A 684 40.53 -18.83 4.42
N ILE A 685 41.71 -19.42 4.20
CA ILE A 685 42.37 -19.40 2.87
C ILE A 685 41.49 -20.09 1.82
N LEU A 686 40.87 -21.23 2.17
CA LEU A 686 39.97 -21.94 1.25
C LEU A 686 38.71 -21.12 0.97
N GLU A 687 38.10 -20.52 1.98
CA GLU A 687 36.92 -19.67 1.86
C GLU A 687 37.18 -18.45 0.98
N ASP A 688 38.35 -17.81 1.09
CA ASP A 688 38.72 -16.66 0.26
C ASP A 688 38.84 -17.03 -1.24
N HIS A 689 39.38 -18.23 -1.54
CA HIS A 689 39.55 -18.69 -2.92
C HIS A 689 38.29 -19.39 -3.48
N TRP A 690 37.42 -19.91 -2.61
CA TRP A 690 36.14 -20.51 -2.98
C TRP A 690 35.01 -19.74 -2.29
N SER A 691 34.91 -18.46 -2.63
CA SER A 691 34.03 -17.52 -1.94
C SER A 691 32.56 -17.95 -1.94
N PRO A 692 31.88 -17.97 -0.78
CA PRO A 692 30.44 -18.19 -0.70
C PRO A 692 29.64 -16.95 -1.12
N ARG A 693 30.28 -15.80 -1.34
CA ARG A 693 29.61 -14.57 -1.76
C ARG A 693 29.44 -14.56 -3.28
N VAL A 694 28.25 -14.93 -3.73
CA VAL A 694 27.87 -14.89 -5.14
C VAL A 694 27.49 -13.44 -5.49
N VAL A 695 28.31 -12.82 -6.33
CA VAL A 695 28.09 -11.47 -6.85
C VAL A 695 28.25 -11.53 -8.35
N ASP A 696 27.19 -11.18 -9.07
CA ASP A 696 27.21 -11.06 -10.52
C ASP A 696 27.35 -9.60 -10.92
N CYS A 697 28.40 -9.27 -11.67
CA CYS A 697 28.50 -7.95 -12.29
C CYS A 697 27.65 -7.95 -13.57
N GLU A 698 26.76 -6.98 -13.71
CA GLU A 698 25.76 -6.89 -14.79
C GLU A 698 26.36 -6.90 -16.21
N THR A 699 27.65 -6.59 -16.38
CA THR A 699 28.21 -6.30 -17.70
C THR A 699 29.38 -7.18 -18.17
N GLN A 700 30.12 -7.90 -17.32
CA GLN A 700 31.37 -8.57 -17.80
C GLN A 700 31.76 -9.91 -17.17
N TYR A 701 31.63 -10.11 -15.86
CA TYR A 701 32.05 -11.36 -15.18
C TYR A 701 31.17 -11.62 -13.97
N GLY A 702 31.09 -12.86 -13.51
CA GLY A 702 30.36 -13.19 -12.29
C GLY A 702 31.11 -14.21 -11.45
N TRP A 703 30.37 -14.91 -10.61
CA TRP A 703 30.95 -15.76 -9.58
C TRP A 703 31.77 -16.92 -10.16
N GLU A 704 31.34 -17.52 -11.27
CA GLU A 704 32.03 -18.65 -11.90
C GLU A 704 33.42 -18.29 -12.38
N GLU A 705 33.57 -17.18 -13.12
CA GLU A 705 34.85 -16.75 -13.65
C GLU A 705 35.82 -16.29 -12.54
N ALA A 706 35.29 -15.60 -11.54
CA ALA A 706 36.07 -15.16 -10.38
C ALA A 706 36.58 -16.36 -9.55
N THR A 707 35.72 -17.36 -9.34
CA THR A 707 36.06 -18.60 -8.63
C THR A 707 37.03 -19.45 -9.43
N GLU A 708 36.90 -19.51 -10.76
CA GLU A 708 37.83 -20.25 -11.62
C GLU A 708 39.25 -19.70 -11.50
N LEU A 709 39.41 -18.37 -11.56
CA LEU A 709 40.72 -17.72 -11.44
C LEU A 709 41.33 -17.90 -10.06
N SER A 710 40.54 -17.75 -9.00
CA SER A 710 41.00 -17.88 -7.62
C SER A 710 41.37 -19.33 -7.27
N LEU A 711 40.55 -20.32 -7.64
CA LEU A 711 40.93 -21.74 -7.48
C LEU A 711 42.18 -22.10 -8.30
N GLY A 712 42.32 -21.52 -9.51
CA GLY A 712 43.52 -21.66 -10.32
C GLY A 712 44.77 -21.11 -9.63
N LEU A 713 44.64 -19.99 -8.90
CA LEU A 713 45.73 -19.42 -8.09
C LEU A 713 46.05 -20.32 -6.90
N LEU A 714 45.04 -20.80 -6.17
CA LEU A 714 45.21 -21.69 -5.01
C LEU A 714 46.00 -22.96 -5.37
N LEU A 715 45.69 -23.56 -6.53
CA LEU A 715 46.40 -24.74 -7.04
C LEU A 715 47.83 -24.46 -7.50
N LYS A 716 48.21 -23.20 -7.76
CA LYS A 716 49.58 -22.80 -8.12
C LYS A 716 50.40 -22.35 -6.93
N THR A 717 49.76 -21.85 -5.87
CA THR A 717 50.43 -21.28 -4.69
C THR A 717 50.45 -22.25 -3.51
N ALA A 718 49.31 -22.51 -2.89
CA ALA A 718 49.20 -23.28 -1.65
C ALA A 718 49.21 -24.79 -1.90
N LEU A 719 48.64 -25.24 -3.01
CA LEU A 719 48.48 -26.66 -3.35
C LEU A 719 49.35 -27.08 -4.54
N SER A 720 50.53 -26.49 -4.78
CA SER A 720 51.31 -26.74 -6.00
C SER A 720 51.92 -28.15 -6.06
N LYS A 721 51.97 -28.77 -7.26
CA LYS A 721 52.51 -30.14 -7.46
C LYS A 721 54.05 -30.19 -7.40
N SER A 722 54.74 -29.10 -7.70
CA SER A 722 56.20 -29.05 -7.86
C SER A 722 56.93 -28.38 -6.69
N GLY A 723 56.21 -27.88 -5.67
CA GLY A 723 56.78 -27.11 -4.56
C GLY A 723 57.31 -25.72 -4.94
N GLN A 724 57.44 -25.42 -6.24
CA GLN A 724 57.74 -24.09 -6.74
C GLN A 724 56.46 -23.25 -6.74
N ARG A 725 56.47 -22.15 -5.97
CA ARG A 725 55.35 -21.20 -5.91
C ARG A 725 55.47 -20.22 -7.07
N GLU A 726 54.69 -20.43 -8.13
CA GLU A 726 54.54 -19.45 -9.21
C GLU A 726 53.49 -18.41 -8.80
N ALA A 727 53.94 -17.28 -8.24
CA ALA A 727 53.09 -16.19 -7.78
C ALA A 727 52.83 -15.13 -8.87
N THR A 728 52.54 -15.54 -10.10
CA THR A 728 52.20 -14.58 -11.16
C THR A 728 50.71 -14.28 -11.11
N LEU A 729 50.36 -13.08 -10.61
CA LEU A 729 48.98 -12.59 -10.61
C LEU A 729 48.49 -12.39 -12.05
N PRO A 730 47.26 -12.81 -12.40
CA PRO A 730 46.67 -12.50 -13.69
C PRO A 730 46.59 -10.98 -13.88
N GLN A 731 47.16 -10.45 -14.98
CA GLN A 731 47.15 -9.01 -15.29
C GLN A 731 45.90 -8.56 -16.07
N GLU A 732 45.13 -9.49 -16.63
CA GLU A 732 43.89 -9.21 -17.38
C GLU A 732 42.65 -9.59 -16.57
N PRO A 733 41.54 -8.84 -16.69
CA PRO A 733 40.27 -9.23 -16.10
C PRO A 733 39.78 -10.57 -16.67
N PRO A 734 39.02 -11.37 -15.89
CA PRO A 734 38.44 -12.62 -16.36
C PRO A 734 37.65 -12.43 -17.64
N LYS A 735 37.93 -13.27 -18.65
CA LYS A 735 37.09 -13.38 -19.85
C LYS A 735 35.85 -14.20 -19.51
N ALA A 736 34.70 -13.81 -20.04
CA ALA A 736 33.45 -14.55 -19.87
C ALA A 736 33.63 -16.02 -20.27
N ALA A 737 33.24 -16.93 -19.38
CA ALA A 737 33.37 -18.36 -19.63
C ALA A 737 32.28 -18.82 -20.63
N GLY A 738 32.64 -19.78 -21.50
CA GLY A 738 31.67 -20.42 -22.40
C GLY A 738 30.89 -21.56 -21.72
N ASP A 739 31.50 -22.22 -20.74
CA ASP A 739 30.97 -23.35 -19.98
C ASP A 739 31.57 -23.43 -18.56
N THR A 740 30.95 -24.25 -17.70
CA THR A 740 31.36 -24.46 -16.31
C THR A 740 32.34 -25.64 -16.13
N SER A 741 32.67 -26.35 -17.21
CA SER A 741 33.46 -27.59 -17.17
C SER A 741 34.85 -27.40 -16.57
N LYS A 742 35.50 -26.26 -16.86
CA LYS A 742 36.84 -25.96 -16.36
C LYS A 742 36.83 -25.68 -14.86
N LEU A 743 35.87 -24.89 -14.38
CA LEU A 743 35.64 -24.62 -12.97
C LEU A 743 35.45 -25.92 -12.16
N LYS A 744 34.55 -26.80 -12.63
CA LYS A 744 34.29 -28.10 -11.98
C LYS A 744 35.53 -28.97 -11.89
N LYS A 745 36.34 -29.03 -12.96
CA LYS A 745 37.62 -29.76 -12.95
C LYS A 745 38.60 -29.19 -11.93
N LEU A 746 38.67 -27.87 -11.76
CA LEU A 746 39.54 -27.26 -10.76
C LEU A 746 39.07 -27.58 -9.32
N MET A 747 37.76 -27.57 -9.06
CA MET A 747 37.21 -27.96 -7.75
C MET A 747 37.54 -29.41 -7.38
N VAL A 748 37.41 -30.35 -8.33
CA VAL A 748 37.81 -31.75 -8.13
C VAL A 748 39.32 -31.83 -7.82
N GLN A 749 40.16 -31.12 -8.57
CA GLN A 749 41.61 -31.11 -8.33
C GLN A 749 41.98 -30.53 -6.96
N VAL A 750 41.26 -29.53 -6.46
CA VAL A 750 41.46 -28.99 -5.11
C VAL A 750 41.16 -30.08 -4.07
N CYS A 751 40.03 -30.78 -4.21
CA CYS A 751 39.66 -31.87 -3.31
C CYS A 751 40.69 -33.02 -3.33
N GLU A 752 41.19 -33.40 -4.52
CA GLU A 752 42.23 -34.42 -4.66
C GLU A 752 43.56 -34.01 -4.00
N ARG A 753 43.97 -32.75 -4.14
CA ARG A 753 45.23 -32.26 -3.55
C ARG A 753 45.13 -32.09 -2.03
N LEU A 754 43.97 -31.69 -1.51
CA LEU A 754 43.72 -31.67 -0.07
C LEU A 754 43.76 -33.09 0.52
N ALA A 755 43.15 -34.07 -0.16
CA ALA A 755 43.24 -35.47 0.24
C ALA A 755 44.70 -35.98 0.25
N ALA A 756 45.50 -35.59 -0.75
CA ALA A 756 46.91 -35.97 -0.85
C ALA A 756 47.83 -35.30 0.18
N GLN A 757 47.45 -34.17 0.77
CA GLN A 757 48.22 -33.54 1.86
C GLN A 757 47.99 -34.20 3.22
N GLN A 758 46.88 -34.92 3.39
CA GLN A 758 46.55 -35.65 4.61
C GLN A 758 47.03 -37.11 4.63
N ALA A 759 47.23 -37.69 3.44
CA ALA A 759 47.80 -39.04 3.25
C ALA A 759 49.33 -38.99 3.32
#